data_AF-G7Q875-F1
#
_entry.id   AF-G7Q875-F1
#
_cell.length_a   1.000
_cell.length_b   1.000
_cell.length_c   1.000
_cell.angle_alpha   90.00
_cell.angle_beta   90.00
_cell.angle_gamma   90.00
#
_symmetry.space_group_name_H-M   'P 1'
#
loop_
_entity.id
_entity.type
_entity.pdbx_description
1 polymer ?
#
loop_
_entity_poly.entity_id
_entity_poly.type
_entity_poly.pdbx_seq_one_letter_code
_entity_poly.pdbx_strand_id
1 'polypeptide(L)'
;MKLRPDIPDILYKRSLFSWVWTSNLKLQGLLLCIIVVLVAVRVLPLEMQKKIINQAIGLKRVDLLLMYCGYYLACVVAASGLKLAVNALQNYIGQQSLTDLRKQLYAHILTLPMSFFRKASPGMVVSSLISEVANTGEFVGQAIAVPVTNLLTLLAFAGYLFYLNPLMAIISMALYPIAILVIPALQKRANAANKERVDTGRRMSTLISETISGIHEVHGNASFRLENRRFGAMSDALFRVRVVWNLYKFTIKVSNNFFQNLGPFVLFLVGGYLAINGRFDLGALVAFLSANEKLYDPWKELMDFYQTWQDASVSYGRIMEYFQGDPEFLSEPEEPRPPVALDGTVAAKDLVLEVPGGIQLLKGVSLDINPGEQVALVGFSGSGKSTLALCLCQILKYTAGTATLSGQDIAGMPKSDIADNVGIVSQHPFIFEGSIKDNLLYSINARREAHGRLGEDGLPSLDEIIAVVQQVGLFADILRFALNSVFKEGRKEHLVKKVVRVREAYHAGHGEALADSVEFFDPTRYLYFSSVAENLLFGTPSRDDLTPENLTQNPFFVNFLHEAGLKMLLMQTGAELTSRTVDILKDVPSPDATFFEQTPITVDEFDAYRELAGRLGRVRLHKLSENDERLLLALALRFTPGRHAIVTLSPILEGLLLQGRAMFAERIETDLPGAVTFFRRDDYLYSMTVMDNILFGRVKTNSQKVLDQIQKTIVSLLIEEDMLERILEIGLDFPVGSMGDRLSGGQRQKVALARAFLKEPPILILDEATAALDNASQARIQNLLESKWKGRSTVISVVHRLDIIKNFDKVAVMKAGRIVEVGSYAALMEKKGMLYDLVHGSAARA
;
A
#
# COMPACT_ATOMS: atom_id res chain seq x y z
N MET A 1 -21.19 10.06 -17.43
CA MET A 1 -21.14 9.28 -18.68
C MET A 1 -22.44 8.48 -18.76
N LYS A 2 -23.39 8.86 -19.60
CA LYS A 2 -24.70 8.19 -19.68
C LYS A 2 -24.51 6.74 -20.17
N LEU A 3 -24.79 5.78 -19.29
CA LEU A 3 -24.76 4.34 -19.57
C LEU A 3 -25.90 4.00 -20.55
N ARG A 4 -25.61 3.11 -21.52
CA ARG A 4 -26.59 2.61 -22.49
C ARG A 4 -27.65 1.74 -21.81
N PRO A 5 -28.90 1.65 -22.33
CA PRO A 5 -30.03 1.05 -21.61
C PRO A 5 -30.11 -0.50 -21.60
N ASP A 6 -29.20 -1.22 -22.26
CA ASP A 6 -29.38 -2.67 -22.53
C ASP A 6 -28.43 -3.60 -21.74
N ILE A 7 -27.82 -3.13 -20.66
CA ILE A 7 -26.88 -3.93 -19.83
C ILE A 7 -27.38 -3.89 -18.39
N PRO A 8 -27.50 -5.03 -17.67
CA PRO A 8 -27.94 -5.01 -16.28
C PRO A 8 -27.07 -4.03 -15.48
N ASP A 9 -27.74 -3.09 -14.79
CA ASP A 9 -27.14 -2.06 -13.94
C ASP A 9 -26.29 -2.65 -12.81
N ILE A 10 -26.51 -3.93 -12.51
CA ILE A 10 -25.88 -4.66 -11.42
C ILE A 10 -24.71 -5.50 -11.94
N LEU A 11 -23.49 -5.11 -11.55
CA LEU A 11 -22.22 -5.69 -12.02
C LEU A 11 -22.17 -7.22 -11.87
N TYR A 12 -22.52 -7.76 -10.69
CA TYR A 12 -22.42 -9.19 -10.40
C TYR A 12 -23.41 -10.07 -11.20
N LYS A 13 -24.40 -9.46 -11.88
CA LYS A 13 -25.33 -10.16 -12.78
C LYS A 13 -24.86 -10.18 -14.23
N ARG A 14 -23.81 -9.42 -14.59
CA ARG A 14 -23.29 -9.38 -15.96
C ARG A 14 -22.62 -10.68 -16.33
N SER A 15 -22.93 -11.21 -17.50
CA SER A 15 -22.23 -12.39 -18.03
C SER A 15 -20.82 -12.02 -18.50
N LEU A 16 -19.91 -12.99 -18.50
CA LEU A 16 -18.54 -12.82 -19.03
C LEU A 16 -18.54 -12.29 -20.48
N PHE A 17 -19.47 -12.77 -21.30
CA PHE A 17 -19.59 -12.34 -22.70
C PHE A 17 -20.08 -10.90 -22.87
N SER A 18 -20.76 -10.31 -21.88
CA SER A 18 -21.18 -8.90 -21.97
C SER A 18 -19.99 -7.96 -22.14
N TRP A 19 -18.84 -8.29 -21.53
CA TRP A 19 -17.59 -7.53 -21.63
C TRP A 19 -17.01 -7.50 -23.04
N VAL A 20 -17.29 -8.52 -23.84
CA VAL A 20 -16.89 -8.57 -25.25
C VAL A 20 -17.62 -7.48 -26.04
N TRP A 21 -18.93 -7.31 -25.83
CA TRP A 21 -19.75 -6.36 -26.57
C TRP A 21 -19.64 -4.93 -26.08
N THR A 22 -19.34 -4.73 -24.79
CA THR A 22 -19.05 -3.40 -24.22
C THR A 22 -17.69 -2.86 -24.63
N SER A 23 -16.78 -3.74 -25.08
CA SER A 23 -15.48 -3.35 -25.61
C SER A 23 -15.62 -2.61 -26.95
N ASN A 24 -14.52 -2.05 -27.46
CA ASN A 24 -14.55 -1.17 -28.62
C ASN A 24 -14.95 -1.90 -29.92
N LEU A 25 -16.24 -1.84 -30.27
CA LEU A 25 -16.84 -2.47 -31.46
C LEU A 25 -16.10 -2.14 -32.76
N LYS A 26 -15.52 -0.94 -32.88
CA LYS A 26 -14.73 -0.55 -34.06
C LYS A 26 -13.45 -1.37 -34.20
N LEU A 27 -12.77 -1.64 -33.08
CA LEU A 27 -11.57 -2.46 -33.06
C LEU A 27 -11.89 -3.93 -33.34
N GLN A 28 -13.02 -4.43 -32.85
CA GLN A 28 -13.48 -5.78 -33.19
C GLN A 28 -13.82 -5.93 -34.67
N GLY A 29 -14.43 -4.91 -35.29
CA GLY A 29 -14.68 -4.89 -36.74
C GLY A 29 -13.37 -4.91 -37.55
N LEU A 30 -12.38 -4.10 -37.18
CA LEU A 30 -11.05 -4.10 -37.78
C LEU A 30 -10.36 -5.47 -37.63
N LEU A 31 -10.43 -6.05 -36.43
CA LEU A 31 -9.88 -7.37 -36.12
C LEU A 31 -10.45 -8.44 -37.05
N LEU A 32 -11.77 -8.48 -37.24
CA LEU A 32 -12.43 -9.41 -38.14
C LEU A 32 -11.97 -9.23 -39.60
N CYS A 33 -11.82 -7.99 -40.06
CA CYS A 33 -11.31 -7.72 -41.41
C CYS A 33 -9.89 -8.27 -41.61
N ILE A 34 -8.99 -8.03 -40.64
CA ILE A 34 -7.61 -8.53 -40.68
C ILE A 34 -7.59 -10.07 -40.66
N ILE A 35 -8.47 -10.71 -39.88
CA ILE A 35 -8.58 -12.17 -39.82
C ILE A 35 -8.98 -12.77 -41.17
N VAL A 36 -9.94 -12.16 -41.88
CA VAL A 36 -10.34 -12.64 -43.21
C VAL A 36 -9.16 -12.60 -44.20
N VAL A 37 -8.39 -11.51 -44.20
CA VAL A 37 -7.18 -11.38 -45.03
C VAL A 37 -6.11 -12.40 -44.62
N LEU A 38 -5.89 -12.58 -43.31
CA LEU A 38 -4.94 -13.56 -42.77
C LEU A 38 -5.25 -14.99 -43.23
N VAL A 39 -6.51 -15.40 -43.19
CA VAL A 39 -6.95 -16.73 -43.60
C VAL A 39 -6.69 -16.95 -45.09
N ALA A 40 -7.01 -15.97 -45.94
CA ALA A 40 -6.74 -16.05 -47.37
C ALA A 40 -5.24 -16.18 -47.66
N VAL A 41 -4.39 -15.36 -47.03
CA VAL A 41 -2.93 -15.39 -47.22
C VAL A 41 -2.31 -16.70 -46.71
N ARG A 42 -2.90 -17.36 -45.70
CA ARG A 42 -2.42 -18.64 -45.17
C ARG A 42 -2.56 -19.82 -46.13
N VAL A 43 -3.52 -19.78 -47.06
CA VAL A 43 -3.75 -20.86 -48.04
C VAL A 43 -2.75 -20.79 -49.20
N LEU A 44 -2.39 -19.59 -49.65
CA LEU A 44 -1.55 -19.37 -50.84
C LEU A 44 -0.19 -20.12 -50.84
N PRO A 45 0.56 -20.23 -49.71
CA PRO A 45 1.79 -20.99 -49.66
C PRO A 45 1.65 -22.45 -50.09
N LEU A 46 0.50 -23.08 -49.83
CA LEU A 46 0.25 -24.49 -50.20
C LEU A 46 0.15 -24.66 -51.72
N GLU A 47 -0.49 -23.71 -52.40
CA GLU A 47 -0.57 -23.71 -53.87
C GLU A 47 0.81 -23.43 -54.48
N MET A 48 1.62 -22.57 -53.86
CA MET A 48 3.01 -22.35 -54.29
C MET A 48 3.86 -23.61 -54.13
N GLN A 49 3.72 -24.36 -53.02
CA GLN A 49 4.42 -25.65 -52.83
C GLN A 49 4.09 -26.64 -53.96
N LYS A 50 2.81 -26.77 -54.33
CA LYS A 50 2.38 -27.59 -55.46
C LYS A 50 3.03 -27.13 -56.78
N LYS A 51 3.02 -25.83 -57.08
CA LYS A 51 3.62 -25.27 -58.30
C LYS A 51 5.14 -25.42 -58.34
N ILE A 52 5.82 -25.28 -57.20
CA ILE A 52 7.27 -25.52 -57.09
C ILE A 52 7.58 -26.96 -57.50
N ILE A 53 6.85 -27.94 -56.99
CA ILE A 53 7.11 -29.35 -57.29
C ILE A 53 6.77 -29.68 -58.75
N ASN A 54 5.57 -29.31 -59.21
CA ASN A 54 5.09 -29.72 -60.53
C ASN A 54 5.74 -28.96 -61.68
N GLN A 55 5.93 -27.64 -61.54
CA GLN A 55 6.36 -26.77 -62.63
C GLN A 55 7.84 -26.42 -62.53
N ALA A 56 8.35 -26.10 -61.34
CA ALA A 56 9.75 -25.70 -61.23
C ALA A 56 10.68 -26.92 -61.21
N ILE A 57 10.46 -27.85 -60.28
CA ILE A 57 11.25 -29.09 -60.15
C ILE A 57 10.94 -30.05 -61.30
N GLY A 58 9.65 -30.31 -61.56
CA GLY A 58 9.20 -31.21 -62.62
C GLY A 58 9.71 -30.82 -64.02
N LEU A 59 9.69 -29.51 -64.36
CA LEU A 59 10.18 -29.01 -65.64
C LEU A 59 11.66 -28.57 -65.61
N LYS A 60 12.35 -28.74 -64.47
CA LYS A 60 13.75 -28.34 -64.25
C LYS A 60 14.04 -26.85 -64.57
N ARG A 61 13.10 -25.94 -64.25
CA ARG A 61 13.22 -24.49 -64.51
C ARG A 61 13.56 -23.73 -63.23
N VAL A 62 14.79 -23.21 -63.15
CA VAL A 62 15.29 -22.46 -61.99
C VAL A 62 14.61 -21.10 -61.83
N ASP A 63 14.24 -20.44 -62.94
CA ASP A 63 13.57 -19.13 -62.87
C ASP A 63 12.20 -19.22 -62.19
N LEU A 64 11.41 -20.25 -62.54
CA LEU A 64 10.12 -20.53 -61.90
C LEU A 64 10.31 -20.93 -60.43
N LEU A 65 11.40 -21.62 -60.10
CA LEU A 65 11.72 -21.99 -58.72
C LEU A 65 11.93 -20.73 -57.87
N LEU A 66 12.79 -19.81 -58.32
CA LEU A 66 13.07 -18.55 -57.60
C LEU A 66 11.81 -17.69 -57.45
N MET A 67 11.00 -17.58 -58.51
CA MET A 67 9.76 -16.81 -58.48
C MET A 67 8.74 -17.39 -57.49
N TYR A 68 8.47 -18.71 -57.54
CA TYR A 68 7.50 -19.33 -56.64
C TYR A 68 7.99 -19.39 -55.18
N CYS A 69 9.28 -19.60 -54.95
CA CYS A 69 9.88 -19.48 -53.61
C CYS A 69 9.78 -18.05 -53.08
N GLY A 70 9.96 -17.03 -53.93
CA GLY A 70 9.75 -15.63 -53.58
C GLY A 70 8.29 -15.34 -53.16
N TYR A 71 7.31 -15.79 -53.95
CA TYR A 71 5.89 -15.66 -53.57
C TYR A 71 5.53 -16.43 -52.30
N TYR A 72 6.06 -17.64 -52.13
CA TYR A 72 5.90 -18.42 -50.92
C TYR A 72 6.40 -17.64 -49.70
N LEU A 73 7.61 -17.11 -49.76
CA LEU A 73 8.21 -16.32 -48.68
C LEU A 73 7.40 -15.05 -48.39
N ALA A 74 6.99 -14.32 -49.43
CA ALA A 74 6.17 -13.11 -49.28
C ALA A 74 4.83 -13.41 -48.57
N CYS A 75 4.16 -14.51 -48.93
CA CYS A 75 2.93 -14.92 -48.27
C CYS A 75 3.16 -15.30 -46.80
N VAL A 76 4.25 -16.01 -46.49
CA VAL A 76 4.61 -16.38 -45.10
C VAL A 76 4.90 -15.14 -44.25
N VAL A 77 5.66 -14.18 -44.78
CA VAL A 77 5.95 -12.90 -44.10
C VAL A 77 4.65 -12.12 -43.89
N ALA A 78 3.81 -12.00 -44.91
CA ALA A 78 2.52 -11.29 -44.80
C ALA A 78 1.58 -11.95 -43.78
N ALA A 79 1.42 -13.27 -43.80
CA ALA A 79 0.64 -14.01 -42.81
C ALA A 79 1.19 -13.83 -41.39
N SER A 80 2.51 -13.79 -41.23
CA SER A 80 3.15 -13.59 -39.92
C SER A 80 2.90 -12.17 -39.39
N GLY A 81 3.02 -11.15 -40.24
CA GLY A 81 2.71 -9.77 -39.89
C GLY A 81 1.23 -9.56 -39.53
N LEU A 82 0.31 -10.15 -40.31
CA LEU A 82 -1.12 -10.12 -40.00
C LEU A 82 -1.45 -10.86 -38.69
N LYS A 83 -0.83 -12.02 -38.43
CA LYS A 83 -0.99 -12.74 -37.14
C LYS A 83 -0.49 -11.89 -35.97
N LEU A 84 0.63 -11.18 -36.12
CA LEU A 84 1.12 -10.25 -35.11
C LEU A 84 0.12 -9.11 -34.87
N ALA A 85 -0.45 -8.53 -35.93
CA ALA A 85 -1.47 -7.49 -35.82
C ALA A 85 -2.74 -7.97 -35.10
N VAL A 86 -3.22 -9.18 -35.43
CA VAL A 86 -4.35 -9.83 -34.74
C VAL A 86 -4.05 -9.99 -33.25
N ASN A 87 -2.89 -10.56 -32.90
CA ASN A 87 -2.50 -10.76 -31.50
C ASN A 87 -2.35 -9.45 -30.72
N ALA A 88 -1.76 -8.42 -31.34
CA ALA A 88 -1.59 -7.11 -30.72
C ALA A 88 -2.94 -6.44 -30.44
N LEU A 89 -3.85 -6.48 -31.41
CA LEU A 89 -5.19 -5.90 -31.30
C LEU A 89 -6.06 -6.67 -30.30
N GLN A 90 -5.99 -8.00 -30.32
CA GLN A 90 -6.60 -8.89 -29.32
C GLN A 90 -6.13 -8.57 -27.90
N ASN A 91 -4.82 -8.43 -27.69
CA ASN A 91 -4.26 -8.10 -26.37
C ASN A 91 -4.72 -6.71 -25.91
N TYR A 92 -4.74 -5.72 -26.80
CA TYR A 92 -5.22 -4.38 -26.48
C TYR A 92 -6.71 -4.39 -26.04
N ILE A 93 -7.58 -5.07 -26.79
CA ILE A 93 -9.01 -5.20 -26.45
C ILE A 93 -9.19 -5.91 -25.08
N GLY A 94 -8.40 -6.96 -24.83
CA GLY A 94 -8.42 -7.69 -23.56
C GLY A 94 -7.99 -6.82 -22.38
N GLN A 95 -6.89 -6.07 -22.50
CA GLN A 95 -6.39 -5.18 -21.46
C GLN A 95 -7.35 -4.02 -21.18
N GLN A 96 -7.92 -3.41 -22.22
CA GLN A 96 -8.92 -2.35 -22.06
C GLN A 96 -10.14 -2.85 -21.26
N SER A 97 -10.68 -4.01 -21.64
CA SER A 97 -11.82 -4.62 -20.96
C SER A 97 -11.49 -5.00 -19.51
N LEU A 98 -10.26 -5.47 -19.26
CA LEU A 98 -9.75 -5.77 -17.92
C LEU A 98 -9.69 -4.51 -17.03
N THR A 99 -9.21 -3.40 -17.58
CA THR A 99 -9.17 -2.11 -16.88
C THR A 99 -10.58 -1.64 -16.50
N ASP A 100 -11.54 -1.74 -17.42
CA ASP A 100 -12.92 -1.32 -17.16
C ASP A 100 -13.62 -2.21 -16.14
N LEU A 101 -13.39 -3.54 -16.19
CA LEU A 101 -13.86 -4.48 -15.19
C LEU A 101 -13.26 -4.17 -13.82
N ARG A 102 -11.95 -3.91 -13.71
CA ARG A 102 -11.31 -3.56 -12.44
C ARG A 102 -11.86 -2.26 -11.85
N LYS A 103 -12.08 -1.23 -12.67
CA LYS A 103 -12.67 0.03 -12.23
C LYS A 103 -14.08 -0.17 -11.68
N GLN A 104 -14.93 -0.88 -12.41
CA GLN A 104 -16.32 -1.13 -11.99
C GLN A 104 -16.39 -2.05 -10.77
N LEU A 105 -15.56 -3.09 -10.70
CA LEU A 105 -15.51 -3.98 -9.56
C LEU A 105 -14.98 -3.28 -8.31
N TYR A 106 -13.94 -2.46 -8.42
CA TYR A 106 -13.45 -1.69 -7.29
C TYR A 106 -14.50 -0.70 -6.77
N ALA A 107 -15.17 0.03 -7.67
CA ALA A 107 -16.27 0.92 -7.30
C ALA A 107 -17.41 0.17 -6.60
N HIS A 108 -17.79 -1.01 -7.10
CA HIS A 108 -18.79 -1.87 -6.47
C HIS A 108 -18.36 -2.34 -5.07
N ILE A 109 -17.12 -2.80 -4.92
CA ILE A 109 -16.57 -3.26 -3.62
C ILE A 109 -16.71 -2.16 -2.57
N LEU A 110 -16.37 -0.91 -2.89
CA LEU A 110 -16.46 0.22 -1.96
C LEU A 110 -17.88 0.49 -1.44
N THR A 111 -18.90 0.06 -2.18
CA THR A 111 -20.32 0.26 -1.81
C THR A 111 -20.93 -0.88 -1.01
N LEU A 112 -20.20 -1.99 -0.82
CA LEU A 112 -20.71 -3.17 -0.13
C LEU A 112 -20.99 -2.89 1.37
N PRO A 113 -21.96 -3.59 1.98
CA PRO A 113 -22.32 -3.40 3.39
C PRO A 113 -21.17 -3.72 4.34
N MET A 114 -21.15 -3.09 5.51
CA MET A 114 -20.11 -3.32 6.53
C MET A 114 -20.03 -4.79 7.00
N SER A 115 -21.14 -5.53 6.92
CA SER A 115 -21.17 -6.97 7.21
C SER A 115 -20.30 -7.81 6.27
N PHE A 116 -20.09 -7.36 5.03
CA PHE A 116 -19.18 -8.00 4.09
C PHE A 116 -17.73 -7.83 4.56
N PHE A 117 -17.31 -6.61 4.86
CA PHE A 117 -15.94 -6.29 5.28
C PHE A 117 -15.54 -6.90 6.63
N ARG A 118 -16.50 -7.21 7.51
CA ARG A 118 -16.22 -7.96 8.75
C ARG A 118 -15.83 -9.42 8.51
N LYS A 119 -16.20 -10.00 7.37
CA LYS A 119 -15.93 -11.40 7.01
C LYS A 119 -14.87 -11.53 5.92
N ALA A 120 -14.75 -10.52 5.05
CA ALA A 120 -13.80 -10.50 3.95
C ALA A 120 -12.38 -10.24 4.45
N SER A 121 -11.41 -11.05 4.02
CA SER A 121 -10.00 -10.73 4.28
C SER A 121 -9.48 -9.74 3.23
N PRO A 122 -8.72 -8.70 3.62
CA PRO A 122 -8.16 -7.74 2.67
C PRO A 122 -7.32 -8.42 1.57
N GLY A 123 -6.55 -9.46 1.92
CA GLY A 123 -5.75 -10.22 0.95
C GLY A 123 -6.60 -10.95 -0.10
N MET A 124 -7.78 -11.45 0.26
CA MET A 124 -8.70 -12.08 -0.71
C MET A 124 -9.27 -11.05 -1.67
N VAL A 125 -9.63 -9.85 -1.19
CA VAL A 125 -10.11 -8.75 -2.04
C VAL A 125 -9.04 -8.33 -3.05
N VAL A 126 -7.79 -8.15 -2.60
CA VAL A 126 -6.65 -7.81 -3.44
C VAL A 126 -6.38 -8.89 -4.50
N SER A 127 -6.29 -10.15 -4.08
CA SER A 127 -6.06 -11.29 -4.99
C SER A 127 -7.16 -11.40 -6.05
N SER A 128 -8.41 -11.19 -5.64
CA SER A 128 -9.56 -11.27 -6.56
C SER A 128 -9.48 -10.17 -7.63
N LEU A 129 -9.21 -8.92 -7.23
CA LEU A 129 -9.16 -7.77 -8.13
C LEU A 129 -7.94 -7.78 -9.08
N ILE A 130 -6.80 -8.30 -8.61
CA ILE A 130 -5.55 -8.31 -9.37
C ILE A 130 -5.39 -9.60 -10.17
N SER A 131 -5.34 -10.75 -9.49
CA SER A 131 -4.94 -12.03 -10.06
C SER A 131 -6.12 -12.83 -10.62
N GLU A 132 -7.22 -12.98 -9.89
CA GLU A 132 -8.35 -13.82 -10.35
C GLU A 132 -9.10 -13.19 -11.54
N VAL A 133 -9.20 -11.85 -11.57
CA VAL A 133 -9.80 -11.08 -12.68
C VAL A 133 -8.90 -11.04 -13.93
N ALA A 134 -7.59 -11.24 -13.83
CA ALA A 134 -6.68 -11.18 -14.98
C ALA A 134 -7.04 -12.19 -16.10
N ASN A 135 -7.40 -13.42 -15.72
CA ASN A 135 -7.81 -14.47 -16.65
C ASN A 135 -9.07 -14.09 -17.47
N THR A 136 -9.94 -13.26 -16.89
CA THR A 136 -11.13 -12.73 -17.58
C THR A 136 -10.74 -11.80 -18.72
N GLY A 137 -9.79 -10.90 -18.48
CA GLY A 137 -9.31 -9.95 -19.49
C GLY A 137 -8.67 -10.65 -20.68
N GLU A 138 -7.85 -11.68 -20.41
CA GLU A 138 -7.25 -12.50 -21.46
C GLU A 138 -8.34 -13.13 -22.35
N PHE A 139 -9.30 -13.83 -21.75
CA PHE A 139 -10.41 -14.46 -22.48
C PHE A 139 -11.19 -13.46 -23.35
N VAL A 140 -11.56 -12.30 -22.83
CA VAL A 140 -12.36 -11.30 -23.56
C VAL A 140 -11.68 -10.88 -24.86
N GLY A 141 -10.35 -10.72 -24.86
CA GLY A 141 -9.60 -10.45 -26.09
C GLY A 141 -9.69 -11.61 -27.09
N GLN A 142 -9.60 -12.86 -26.62
CA GLN A 142 -9.60 -14.04 -27.48
C GLN A 142 -11.00 -14.43 -27.99
N ALA A 143 -12.06 -14.00 -27.29
CA ALA A 143 -13.43 -14.49 -27.42
C ALA A 143 -13.97 -14.49 -28.86
N ILE A 144 -13.58 -13.51 -29.67
CA ILE A 144 -13.94 -13.43 -31.09
C ILE A 144 -12.77 -13.88 -31.97
N ALA A 145 -11.56 -13.38 -31.70
CA ALA A 145 -10.41 -13.55 -32.57
C ALA A 145 -10.06 -15.02 -32.82
N VAL A 146 -9.96 -15.81 -31.75
CA VAL A 146 -9.46 -17.19 -31.80
C VAL A 146 -10.49 -18.12 -32.44
N PRO A 147 -11.78 -18.12 -32.04
CA PRO A 147 -12.79 -18.95 -32.71
C PRO A 147 -12.94 -18.62 -34.20
N VAL A 148 -13.03 -17.34 -34.55
CA VAL A 148 -13.24 -16.92 -35.94
C VAL A 148 -12.01 -17.25 -36.80
N THR A 149 -10.80 -16.92 -36.34
CA THR A 149 -9.56 -17.22 -37.09
C THR A 149 -9.43 -18.72 -37.35
N ASN A 150 -9.65 -19.54 -36.33
CA ASN A 150 -9.43 -20.97 -36.45
C ASN A 150 -10.55 -21.70 -37.17
N LEU A 151 -11.81 -21.31 -36.98
CA LEU A 151 -12.92 -21.87 -37.75
C LEU A 151 -12.77 -21.53 -39.24
N LEU A 152 -12.46 -20.27 -39.59
CA LEU A 152 -12.22 -19.88 -40.97
C LEU A 152 -10.97 -20.57 -41.55
N THR A 153 -9.90 -20.73 -40.77
CA THR A 153 -8.70 -21.47 -41.21
C THR A 153 -9.01 -22.95 -41.48
N LEU A 154 -9.77 -23.61 -40.60
CA LEU A 154 -10.21 -25.00 -40.81
C LEU A 154 -11.04 -25.14 -42.08
N LEU A 155 -12.02 -24.25 -42.29
CA LEU A 155 -12.85 -24.25 -43.49
C LEU A 155 -12.03 -23.98 -44.75
N ALA A 156 -11.07 -23.05 -44.70
CA ALA A 156 -10.21 -22.72 -45.82
C ALA A 156 -9.29 -23.89 -46.20
N PHE A 157 -8.66 -24.56 -45.23
CA PHE A 157 -7.82 -25.74 -45.50
C PHE A 157 -8.64 -26.96 -45.91
N ALA A 158 -9.81 -27.21 -45.29
CA ALA A 158 -10.71 -28.27 -45.73
C ALA A 158 -11.17 -28.04 -47.17
N GLY A 159 -11.61 -26.82 -47.50
CA GLY A 159 -11.97 -26.43 -48.87
C GLY A 159 -10.82 -26.61 -49.86
N TYR A 160 -9.59 -26.26 -49.47
CA TYR A 160 -8.39 -26.50 -50.28
C TYR A 160 -8.10 -28.00 -50.49
N LEU A 161 -8.27 -28.86 -49.48
CA LEU A 161 -8.13 -30.31 -49.63
C LEU A 161 -9.16 -30.88 -50.61
N PHE A 162 -10.43 -30.46 -50.52
CA PHE A 162 -11.47 -30.86 -51.47
C PHE A 162 -11.17 -30.38 -52.89
N TYR A 163 -10.62 -29.17 -53.04
CA TYR A 163 -10.17 -28.66 -54.33
C TYR A 163 -9.03 -29.49 -54.94
N LEU A 164 -8.11 -30.01 -54.12
CA LEU A 164 -7.04 -30.89 -54.60
C LEU A 164 -7.57 -32.26 -55.05
N ASN A 165 -8.32 -32.95 -54.17
CA ASN A 165 -8.95 -34.23 -54.49
C ASN A 165 -10.05 -34.58 -53.47
N PRO A 166 -11.32 -34.69 -53.89
CA PRO A 166 -12.44 -34.97 -52.98
C PRO A 166 -12.35 -36.32 -52.26
N LEU A 167 -11.86 -37.37 -52.93
CA LEU A 167 -11.78 -38.72 -52.34
C LEU A 167 -10.72 -38.77 -51.23
N MET A 168 -9.55 -38.19 -51.47
CA MET A 168 -8.49 -38.06 -50.46
C MET A 168 -8.92 -37.17 -49.30
N ALA A 169 -9.64 -36.07 -49.57
CA ALA A 169 -10.19 -35.18 -48.56
C ALA A 169 -11.12 -35.91 -47.59
N ILE A 170 -12.06 -36.71 -48.10
CA ILE A 170 -12.99 -37.49 -47.27
C ILE A 170 -12.24 -38.50 -46.40
N ILE A 171 -11.28 -39.24 -46.97
CA ILE A 171 -10.52 -40.26 -46.24
C ILE A 171 -9.71 -39.63 -45.10
N SER A 172 -9.01 -38.53 -45.36
CA SER A 172 -8.26 -37.82 -44.32
C SER A 172 -9.15 -37.15 -43.28
N MET A 173 -10.30 -36.62 -43.69
CA MET A 173 -11.23 -35.97 -42.76
C MET A 173 -11.98 -36.97 -41.87
N ALA A 174 -12.14 -38.22 -42.29
CA ALA A 174 -12.81 -39.28 -41.52
C ALA A 174 -12.13 -39.59 -40.16
N LEU A 175 -10.87 -39.18 -39.97
CA LEU A 175 -10.14 -39.34 -38.71
C LEU A 175 -10.58 -38.34 -37.62
N TYR A 176 -11.06 -37.14 -37.99
CA TYR A 176 -11.42 -36.10 -37.03
C TYR A 176 -12.71 -36.38 -36.22
N PRO A 177 -13.80 -36.96 -36.77
CA PRO A 177 -14.98 -37.35 -35.99
C PRO A 177 -14.65 -38.27 -34.80
N ILE A 178 -13.69 -39.18 -34.98
CA ILE A 178 -13.24 -40.09 -33.90
C ILE A 178 -12.54 -39.29 -32.80
N ALA A 179 -11.67 -38.35 -33.18
CA ALA A 179 -11.01 -37.45 -32.23
C ALA A 179 -12.02 -36.56 -31.47
N ILE A 180 -13.05 -36.07 -32.15
CA ILE A 180 -14.14 -35.26 -31.57
C ILE A 180 -14.95 -36.05 -30.54
N LEU A 181 -15.05 -37.38 -30.63
CA LEU A 181 -15.75 -38.20 -29.63
C LEU A 181 -14.86 -38.53 -28.42
N VAL A 182 -13.58 -38.85 -28.65
CA VAL A 182 -12.66 -39.31 -27.59
C VAL A 182 -12.15 -38.16 -26.72
N ILE A 183 -11.76 -37.04 -27.34
CA ILE A 183 -11.11 -35.93 -26.63
C ILE A 183 -12.03 -35.28 -25.58
N PRO A 184 -13.32 -34.96 -25.86
CA PRO A 184 -14.20 -34.34 -24.87
C PRO A 184 -14.47 -35.22 -23.64
N ALA A 185 -14.51 -36.54 -23.81
CA ALA A 185 -14.68 -37.47 -22.70
C ALA A 185 -13.50 -37.40 -21.71
N LEU A 186 -12.27 -37.32 -22.23
CA LEU A 186 -11.06 -37.09 -21.43
C LEU A 186 -11.03 -35.68 -20.82
N GLN A 187 -11.45 -34.67 -21.60
CA GLN A 187 -11.49 -33.28 -21.17
C GLN A 187 -12.44 -33.10 -19.97
N LYS A 188 -13.60 -33.75 -19.95
CA LYS A 188 -14.54 -33.69 -18.83
C LYS A 188 -13.89 -34.11 -17.50
N ARG A 189 -13.01 -35.13 -17.52
CA ARG A 189 -12.27 -35.59 -16.34
C ARG A 189 -11.14 -34.63 -15.96
N ALA A 190 -10.40 -34.13 -16.94
CA ALA A 190 -9.36 -33.13 -16.72
C ALA A 190 -9.93 -31.86 -16.06
N ASN A 191 -11.11 -31.43 -16.50
CA ASN A 191 -11.80 -30.26 -15.98
C ASN A 191 -12.24 -30.42 -14.52
N ALA A 192 -12.74 -31.60 -14.15
CA ALA A 192 -13.10 -31.89 -12.76
C ALA A 192 -11.86 -31.81 -11.84
N ALA A 193 -10.73 -32.39 -12.26
CA ALA A 193 -9.48 -32.31 -11.52
C ALA A 193 -8.91 -30.88 -11.45
N ASN A 194 -9.07 -30.08 -12.52
CA ASN A 194 -8.65 -28.67 -12.51
C ASN A 194 -9.45 -27.85 -11.49
N LYS A 195 -10.77 -28.07 -11.40
CA LYS A 195 -11.62 -27.41 -10.41
C LYS A 195 -11.13 -27.69 -8.98
N GLU A 196 -10.85 -28.96 -8.68
CA GLU A 196 -10.30 -29.37 -7.38
C GLU A 196 -8.91 -28.73 -7.11
N ARG A 197 -8.07 -28.61 -8.14
CA ARG A 197 -6.74 -27.98 -8.06
C ARG A 197 -6.82 -26.50 -7.71
N VAL A 198 -7.78 -25.79 -8.28
CA VAL A 198 -8.03 -24.37 -7.98
C VAL A 198 -8.57 -24.22 -6.55
N ASP A 199 -9.55 -25.03 -6.17
CA ASP A 199 -10.17 -24.99 -4.83
C ASP A 199 -9.16 -25.27 -3.71
N THR A 200 -8.29 -26.27 -3.91
CA THR A 200 -7.23 -26.60 -2.96
C THR A 200 -6.20 -25.48 -2.86
N GLY A 201 -5.85 -24.85 -3.99
CA GLY A 201 -4.93 -23.70 -4.01
C GLY A 201 -5.48 -22.50 -3.25
N ARG A 202 -6.78 -22.18 -3.38
CA ARG A 202 -7.40 -21.08 -2.63
C ARG A 202 -7.41 -21.35 -1.13
N ARG A 203 -7.82 -22.55 -0.70
CA ARG A 203 -7.81 -22.91 0.73
C ARG A 203 -6.41 -22.81 1.34
N MET A 204 -5.36 -23.12 0.56
CA MET A 204 -3.97 -22.91 0.97
C MET A 204 -3.66 -21.41 1.15
N SER A 205 -4.08 -20.54 0.23
CA SER A 205 -3.97 -19.08 0.41
C SER A 205 -4.75 -18.56 1.62
N THR A 206 -5.94 -19.10 1.89
CA THR A 206 -6.74 -18.75 3.08
C THR A 206 -6.00 -19.14 4.36
N LEU A 207 -5.46 -20.36 4.44
CA LEU A 207 -4.65 -20.81 5.58
C LEU A 207 -3.46 -19.87 5.81
N ILE A 208 -2.71 -19.52 4.76
CA ILE A 208 -1.58 -18.59 4.88
C ILE A 208 -2.06 -17.23 5.42
N SER A 209 -3.14 -16.68 4.86
CA SER A 209 -3.69 -15.39 5.30
C SER A 209 -4.15 -15.44 6.77
N GLU A 210 -4.74 -16.55 7.21
CA GLU A 210 -5.19 -16.76 8.59
C GLU A 210 -4.00 -16.88 9.55
N THR A 211 -3.00 -17.72 9.23
CA THR A 211 -1.79 -17.88 10.04
C THR A 211 -1.00 -16.58 10.16
N ILE A 212 -0.86 -15.81 9.07
CA ILE A 212 -0.15 -14.50 9.09
C ILE A 212 -0.97 -13.44 9.85
N SER A 213 -2.29 -13.40 9.69
CA SER A 213 -3.13 -12.49 10.47
C SER A 213 -3.11 -12.83 11.97
N GLY A 214 -3.00 -14.12 12.30
CA GLY A 214 -2.89 -14.64 13.66
C GLY A 214 -1.45 -14.84 14.15
N ILE A 215 -0.46 -14.16 13.55
CA ILE A 215 0.96 -14.44 13.82
C ILE A 215 1.33 -14.28 15.30
N HIS A 216 0.67 -13.37 16.02
CA HIS A 216 0.87 -13.19 17.45
C HIS A 216 0.44 -14.41 18.28
N GLU A 217 -0.61 -15.12 17.88
CA GLU A 217 -1.01 -16.39 18.52
C GLU A 217 0.01 -17.48 18.26
N VAL A 218 0.59 -17.52 17.06
CA VAL A 218 1.64 -18.48 16.70
C VAL A 218 2.90 -18.24 17.52
N HIS A 219 3.36 -16.99 17.62
CA HIS A 219 4.51 -16.62 18.42
C HIS A 219 4.25 -16.78 19.92
N GLY A 220 3.10 -16.32 20.41
CA GLY A 220 2.72 -16.38 21.83
C GLY A 220 2.62 -17.81 22.37
N ASN A 221 2.18 -18.75 21.53
CA ASN A 221 2.07 -20.17 21.88
C ASN A 221 3.21 -21.04 21.31
N ALA A 222 4.20 -20.44 20.66
CA ALA A 222 5.27 -21.13 19.93
C ALA A 222 4.77 -22.26 19.00
N SER A 223 3.60 -22.08 18.37
CA SER A 223 2.88 -23.14 17.63
C SER A 223 3.40 -23.37 16.21
N PHE A 224 4.61 -22.93 15.88
CA PHE A 224 5.24 -23.01 14.56
C PHE A 224 5.14 -24.41 13.92
N ARG A 225 5.35 -25.47 14.71
CA ARG A 225 5.29 -26.87 14.23
C ARG A 225 3.87 -27.30 13.86
N LEU A 226 2.86 -26.80 14.56
CA LEU A 226 1.45 -27.09 14.28
C LEU A 226 1.04 -26.49 12.94
N GLU A 227 1.34 -25.20 12.76
CA GLU A 227 1.02 -24.48 11.52
C GLU A 227 1.82 -25.02 10.33
N ASN A 228 3.09 -25.37 10.53
CA ASN A 228 3.88 -25.99 9.46
C ASN A 228 3.35 -27.38 9.05
N ARG A 229 2.82 -28.18 9.99
CA ARG A 229 2.14 -29.45 9.67
C ARG A 229 0.86 -29.23 8.89
N ARG A 230 0.04 -28.24 9.26
CA ARG A 230 -1.19 -27.88 8.52
C ARG A 230 -0.86 -27.46 7.10
N PHE A 231 0.15 -26.60 6.93
CA PHE A 231 0.64 -26.19 5.63
C PHE A 231 1.16 -27.38 4.81
N GLY A 232 1.98 -28.26 5.43
CA GLY A 232 2.49 -29.47 4.80
C GLY A 232 1.38 -30.39 4.26
N ALA A 233 0.36 -30.68 5.08
CA ALA A 233 -0.78 -31.49 4.66
C ALA A 233 -1.54 -30.87 3.46
N MET A 234 -1.64 -29.54 3.43
CA MET A 234 -2.30 -28.82 2.35
C MET A 234 -1.47 -28.80 1.06
N SER A 235 -0.15 -28.65 1.20
CA SER A 235 0.82 -28.76 0.10
C SER A 235 0.76 -30.15 -0.54
N ASP A 236 0.70 -31.21 0.27
CA ASP A 236 0.59 -32.60 -0.20
C ASP A 236 -0.73 -32.85 -0.95
N ALA A 237 -1.84 -32.30 -0.43
CA ALA A 237 -3.13 -32.36 -1.11
C ALA A 237 -3.06 -31.68 -2.48
N LEU A 238 -2.50 -30.48 -2.54
CA LEU A 238 -2.33 -29.74 -3.80
C LEU A 238 -1.43 -30.49 -4.78
N PHE A 239 -0.34 -31.08 -4.30
CA PHE A 239 0.57 -31.90 -5.10
C PHE A 239 -0.17 -33.08 -5.74
N ARG A 240 -0.91 -33.87 -4.97
CA ARG A 240 -1.68 -35.02 -5.49
C ARG A 240 -2.67 -34.61 -6.57
N VAL A 241 -3.47 -33.58 -6.31
CA VAL A 241 -4.46 -33.09 -7.28
C VAL A 241 -3.77 -32.59 -8.56
N ARG A 242 -2.64 -31.91 -8.43
CA ARG A 242 -1.86 -31.40 -9.57
C ARG A 242 -1.27 -32.51 -10.42
N VAL A 243 -0.77 -33.59 -9.81
CA VAL A 243 -0.29 -34.77 -10.52
C VAL A 243 -1.41 -35.43 -11.33
N VAL A 244 -2.58 -35.64 -10.72
CA VAL A 244 -3.75 -36.23 -11.40
C VAL A 244 -4.24 -35.35 -12.54
N TRP A 245 -4.34 -34.04 -12.33
CA TRP A 245 -4.72 -33.09 -13.38
C TRP A 245 -3.72 -33.10 -14.55
N ASN A 246 -2.42 -33.05 -14.26
CA ASN A 246 -1.38 -33.11 -15.29
C ASN A 246 -1.40 -34.43 -16.05
N LEU A 247 -1.67 -35.56 -15.37
CA LEU A 247 -1.81 -36.85 -16.03
C LEU A 247 -2.92 -36.82 -17.08
N TYR A 248 -4.11 -36.34 -16.73
CA TYR A 248 -5.20 -36.18 -17.71
C TYR A 248 -4.82 -35.24 -18.86
N LYS A 249 -4.16 -34.11 -18.57
CA LYS A 249 -3.67 -33.16 -19.58
C LYS A 249 -2.69 -33.82 -20.55
N PHE A 250 -1.77 -34.64 -20.03
CA PHE A 250 -0.81 -35.37 -20.86
C PHE A 250 -1.49 -36.48 -21.67
N THR A 251 -2.45 -37.22 -21.11
CA THR A 251 -3.23 -38.21 -21.85
C THR A 251 -3.97 -37.57 -23.03
N ILE A 252 -4.55 -36.38 -22.84
CA ILE A 252 -5.17 -35.62 -23.93
C ILE A 252 -4.14 -35.26 -25.01
N LYS A 253 -2.97 -34.73 -24.61
CA LYS A 253 -1.90 -34.38 -25.56
C LYS A 253 -1.40 -35.58 -26.36
N VAL A 254 -1.17 -36.71 -25.70
CA VAL A 254 -0.73 -37.97 -26.34
C VAL A 254 -1.79 -38.47 -27.31
N SER A 255 -3.06 -38.47 -26.91
CA SER A 255 -4.18 -38.87 -27.77
C SER A 255 -4.27 -37.96 -29.01
N ASN A 256 -4.10 -36.65 -28.82
CA ASN A 256 -4.15 -35.68 -29.91
C ASN A 256 -3.00 -35.88 -30.92
N ASN A 257 -1.77 -36.09 -30.41
CA ASN A 257 -0.61 -36.38 -31.25
C ASN A 257 -0.76 -37.72 -32.02
N PHE A 258 -1.40 -38.72 -31.42
CA PHE A 258 -1.70 -39.99 -32.08
C PHE A 258 -2.63 -39.77 -33.28
N PHE A 259 -3.74 -39.06 -33.12
CA PHE A 259 -4.65 -38.74 -34.23
C PHE A 259 -4.00 -37.87 -35.31
N GLN A 260 -3.14 -36.93 -34.93
CA GLN A 260 -2.39 -36.09 -35.89
C GLN A 260 -1.52 -36.94 -36.82
N ASN A 261 -0.83 -37.95 -36.28
CA ASN A 261 0.07 -38.81 -37.06
C ASN A 261 -0.68 -39.85 -37.94
N LEU A 262 -1.94 -40.15 -37.63
CA LEU A 262 -2.76 -41.04 -38.46
C LEU A 262 -3.07 -40.42 -39.84
N GLY A 263 -3.20 -39.09 -39.93
CA GLY A 263 -3.48 -38.39 -41.19
C GLY A 263 -2.45 -38.66 -42.28
N PRO A 264 -1.16 -38.32 -42.06
CA PRO A 264 -0.08 -38.66 -42.97
C PRO A 264 0.05 -40.16 -43.25
N PHE A 265 -0.13 -41.02 -42.23
CA PHE A 265 -0.08 -42.47 -42.41
C PHE A 265 -1.11 -42.97 -43.44
N VAL A 266 -2.38 -42.59 -43.28
CA VAL A 266 -3.44 -42.97 -44.21
C VAL A 266 -3.20 -42.36 -45.60
N LEU A 267 -2.67 -41.13 -45.65
CA LEU A 267 -2.31 -40.46 -46.89
C LEU A 267 -1.18 -41.14 -47.65
N PHE A 268 -0.14 -41.61 -46.97
CA PHE A 268 0.92 -42.37 -47.61
C PHE A 268 0.43 -43.73 -48.11
N LEU A 269 -0.40 -44.43 -47.32
CA LEU A 269 -0.93 -45.73 -47.71
C LEU A 269 -1.84 -45.63 -48.95
N VAL A 270 -2.86 -44.76 -48.89
CA VAL A 270 -3.88 -44.65 -49.95
C VAL A 270 -3.40 -43.75 -51.10
N GLY A 271 -2.82 -42.59 -50.77
CA GLY A 271 -2.30 -41.64 -51.75
C GLY A 271 -1.08 -42.15 -52.48
N GLY A 272 -0.18 -42.88 -51.80
CA GLY A 272 0.93 -43.59 -52.43
C GLY A 272 0.45 -44.66 -53.39
N TYR A 273 -0.54 -45.47 -53.01
CA TYR A 273 -1.16 -46.46 -53.90
C TYR A 273 -1.81 -45.82 -55.15
N LEU A 274 -2.52 -44.71 -54.99
CA LEU A 274 -3.12 -43.97 -56.11
C LEU A 274 -2.06 -43.31 -57.02
N ALA A 275 -0.97 -42.83 -56.45
CA ALA A 275 0.15 -42.26 -57.19
C ALA A 275 0.90 -43.33 -58.01
N ILE A 276 1.14 -44.52 -57.45
CA ILE A 276 1.73 -45.66 -58.17
C ILE A 276 0.89 -46.06 -59.38
N ASN A 277 -0.44 -45.99 -59.26
CA ASN A 277 -1.38 -46.28 -60.36
C ASN A 277 -1.55 -45.11 -61.36
N GLY A 278 -0.78 -44.03 -61.22
CA GLY A 278 -0.84 -42.86 -62.11
C GLY A 278 -2.10 -42.01 -61.98
N ARG A 279 -2.90 -42.21 -60.93
CA ARG A 279 -4.18 -41.50 -60.70
C ARG A 279 -4.05 -40.29 -59.77
N PHE A 280 -2.86 -40.06 -59.22
CA PHE A 280 -2.61 -38.98 -58.28
C PHE A 280 -1.21 -38.40 -58.47
N ASP A 281 -1.13 -37.07 -58.53
CA ASP A 281 0.12 -36.35 -58.79
C ASP A 281 0.99 -36.27 -57.53
N LEU A 282 2.29 -36.49 -57.67
CA LEU A 282 3.29 -36.43 -56.60
C LEU A 282 3.31 -35.05 -55.93
N GLY A 283 3.22 -33.95 -56.68
CA GLY A 283 3.17 -32.61 -56.07
C GLY A 283 1.85 -32.31 -55.39
N ALA A 284 0.75 -32.89 -55.84
CA ALA A 284 -0.53 -32.83 -55.14
C ALA A 284 -0.49 -33.62 -53.82
N LEU A 285 0.20 -34.78 -53.77
CA LEU A 285 0.41 -35.55 -52.54
C LEU A 285 1.19 -34.75 -51.49
N VAL A 286 2.27 -34.07 -51.88
CA VAL A 286 3.05 -33.23 -50.96
C VAL A 286 2.22 -32.04 -50.48
N ALA A 287 1.51 -31.34 -51.37
CA ALA A 287 0.62 -30.24 -50.97
C ALA A 287 -0.52 -30.71 -50.05
N PHE A 288 -1.03 -31.93 -50.26
CA PHE A 288 -2.05 -32.55 -49.43
C PHE A 288 -1.51 -32.90 -48.04
N LEU A 289 -0.31 -33.48 -47.95
CA LEU A 289 0.36 -33.76 -46.68
C LEU A 289 0.60 -32.47 -45.89
N SER A 290 1.10 -31.42 -46.53
CA SER A 290 1.31 -30.11 -45.89
C SER A 290 0.00 -29.44 -45.44
N ALA A 291 -1.08 -29.57 -46.22
CA ALA A 291 -2.39 -29.05 -45.83
C ALA A 291 -3.02 -29.85 -44.68
N ASN A 292 -2.84 -31.18 -44.66
CA ASN A 292 -3.32 -32.05 -43.58
C ASN A 292 -2.59 -31.78 -42.26
N GLU A 293 -1.27 -31.58 -42.29
CA GLU A 293 -0.49 -31.19 -41.12
C GLU A 293 -0.99 -29.86 -40.53
N LYS A 294 -1.27 -28.86 -41.40
CA LYS A 294 -1.77 -27.54 -40.99
C LYS A 294 -3.21 -27.53 -40.47
N LEU A 295 -4.02 -28.56 -40.71
CA LEU A 295 -5.37 -28.67 -40.12
C LEU A 295 -5.36 -28.92 -38.61
N TYR A 296 -4.24 -29.39 -38.08
CA TYR A 296 -4.12 -29.69 -36.65
C TYR A 296 -4.04 -28.43 -35.77
N ASP A 297 -3.26 -27.43 -36.19
CA ASP A 297 -3.00 -26.25 -35.36
C ASP A 297 -4.30 -25.49 -35.00
N PRO A 298 -5.22 -25.21 -35.95
CA PRO A 298 -6.47 -24.53 -35.62
C PRO A 298 -7.37 -25.33 -34.68
N TRP A 299 -7.40 -26.65 -34.83
CA TRP A 299 -8.15 -27.54 -33.93
C TRP A 299 -7.58 -27.47 -32.51
N LYS A 300 -6.25 -27.52 -32.38
CA LYS A 300 -5.56 -27.36 -31.09
C LYS A 300 -5.84 -25.99 -30.46
N GLU A 301 -5.73 -24.91 -31.24
CA GLU A 301 -6.01 -23.56 -30.75
C GLU A 301 -7.47 -23.40 -30.26
N LEU A 302 -8.45 -24.05 -30.91
CA LEU A 302 -9.85 -24.08 -30.43
C LEU A 302 -10.02 -24.84 -29.11
N MET A 303 -9.29 -25.94 -28.91
CA MET A 303 -9.29 -26.66 -27.64
C MET A 303 -8.65 -25.85 -26.51
N ASP A 304 -7.51 -25.22 -26.79
CA ASP A 304 -6.84 -24.33 -25.84
C ASP A 304 -7.76 -23.14 -25.49
N PHE A 305 -8.46 -22.56 -26.48
CA PHE A 305 -9.48 -21.54 -26.27
C PHE A 305 -10.62 -22.00 -25.35
N TYR A 306 -11.13 -23.23 -25.55
CA TYR A 306 -12.17 -23.78 -24.68
C TYR A 306 -11.70 -23.91 -23.22
N GLN A 307 -10.44 -24.28 -23.00
CA GLN A 307 -9.85 -24.31 -21.66
C GLN A 307 -9.77 -22.91 -21.05
N THR A 308 -9.26 -21.92 -21.80
CA THR A 308 -9.21 -20.52 -21.36
C THR A 308 -10.59 -19.97 -21.03
N TRP A 309 -11.60 -20.23 -21.86
CA TRP A 309 -12.98 -19.86 -21.62
C TRP A 309 -13.52 -20.45 -20.31
N GLN A 310 -13.25 -21.74 -20.08
CA GLN A 310 -13.71 -22.43 -18.89
C GLN A 310 -13.05 -21.88 -17.62
N ASP A 311 -11.73 -21.69 -17.63
CA ASP A 311 -10.98 -21.12 -16.52
C ASP A 311 -11.46 -19.70 -16.20
N ALA A 312 -11.66 -18.87 -17.24
CA ALA A 312 -12.19 -17.52 -17.09
C ALA A 312 -13.63 -17.53 -16.57
N SER A 313 -14.51 -18.38 -17.10
CA SER A 313 -15.93 -18.44 -16.70
C SER A 313 -16.11 -18.89 -15.25
N VAL A 314 -15.34 -19.89 -14.80
CA VAL A 314 -15.38 -20.36 -13.41
C VAL A 314 -14.82 -19.31 -12.45
N SER A 315 -13.69 -18.70 -12.79
CA SER A 315 -13.08 -17.63 -11.99
C SER A 315 -14.04 -16.43 -11.88
N TYR A 316 -14.53 -15.94 -13.01
CA TYR A 316 -15.46 -14.81 -13.10
C TYR A 316 -16.74 -15.05 -12.30
N GLY A 317 -17.41 -16.20 -12.49
CA GLY A 317 -18.64 -16.51 -11.77
C GLY A 317 -18.47 -16.50 -10.25
N ARG A 318 -17.34 -17.02 -9.74
CA ARG A 318 -17.02 -17.03 -8.31
C ARG A 318 -16.68 -15.65 -7.77
N ILE A 319 -15.98 -14.82 -8.54
CA ILE A 319 -15.67 -13.44 -8.14
C ILE A 319 -16.97 -12.64 -8.01
N MET A 320 -17.87 -12.78 -9.00
CA MET A 320 -19.17 -12.11 -8.97
C MET A 320 -20.05 -12.62 -7.83
N GLU A 321 -20.01 -13.92 -7.51
CA GLU A 321 -20.70 -14.50 -6.35
C GLU A 321 -20.09 -14.00 -5.02
N TYR A 322 -18.76 -13.89 -4.92
CA TYR A 322 -18.09 -13.42 -3.71
C TYR A 322 -18.42 -11.95 -3.41
N PHE A 323 -18.44 -11.10 -4.43
CA PHE A 323 -18.82 -9.69 -4.31
C PHE A 323 -20.31 -9.45 -4.56
N GLN A 324 -21.13 -10.50 -4.40
CA GLN A 324 -22.57 -10.37 -4.48
C GLN A 324 -23.09 -9.58 -3.27
N GLY A 325 -23.81 -8.51 -3.56
CA GLY A 325 -24.42 -7.65 -2.55
C GLY A 325 -24.84 -6.34 -3.19
N ASP A 326 -25.98 -5.83 -2.77
CA ASP A 326 -26.42 -4.50 -3.15
C ASP A 326 -25.93 -3.49 -2.08
N PRO A 327 -25.67 -2.23 -2.45
CA PRO A 327 -25.31 -1.20 -1.49
C PRO A 327 -26.35 -1.08 -0.37
N GLU A 328 -25.88 -0.99 0.88
CA GLU A 328 -26.77 -0.92 2.06
C GLU A 328 -27.55 0.42 2.10
N PHE A 329 -26.93 1.46 1.55
CA PHE A 329 -27.41 2.84 1.49
C PHE A 329 -27.22 3.41 0.08
N LEU A 330 -28.04 4.40 -0.27
CA LEU A 330 -27.87 5.18 -1.49
C LEU A 330 -26.58 6.02 -1.39
N SER A 331 -25.70 5.95 -2.39
CA SER A 331 -24.47 6.76 -2.40
C SER A 331 -24.77 8.24 -2.70
N GLU A 332 -25.60 8.46 -3.71
CA GLU A 332 -25.99 9.75 -4.30
C GLU A 332 -27.52 9.85 -4.34
N PRO A 333 -28.11 11.05 -4.39
CA PRO A 333 -29.54 11.21 -4.61
C PRO A 333 -29.95 10.69 -5.99
N GLU A 334 -31.19 10.19 -6.11
CA GLU A 334 -31.74 9.67 -7.38
C GLU A 334 -31.80 10.74 -8.48
N GLU A 335 -32.12 11.98 -8.09
CA GLU A 335 -32.07 13.15 -8.95
C GLU A 335 -31.00 14.14 -8.45
N PRO A 336 -30.17 14.72 -9.35
CA PRO A 336 -29.15 15.69 -8.96
C PRO A 336 -29.77 16.90 -8.25
N ARG A 337 -29.41 17.09 -6.98
CA ARG A 337 -29.85 18.21 -6.15
C ARG A 337 -28.74 18.67 -5.20
N PRO A 338 -28.79 19.92 -4.70
CA PRO A 338 -27.87 20.32 -3.63
C PRO A 338 -28.10 19.49 -2.35
N PRO A 339 -27.09 19.41 -1.46
CA PRO A 339 -27.21 18.79 -0.16
C PRO A 339 -28.36 19.34 0.67
N VAL A 340 -29.01 18.47 1.42
CA VAL A 340 -29.94 18.90 2.46
C VAL A 340 -29.14 19.47 3.62
N ALA A 341 -29.42 20.69 4.04
CA ALA A 341 -28.89 21.24 5.28
C ALA A 341 -29.73 20.73 6.47
N LEU A 342 -29.07 20.08 7.43
CA LEU A 342 -29.71 19.55 8.65
C LEU A 342 -29.64 20.58 9.79
N ASP A 343 -30.72 20.69 10.55
CA ASP A 343 -30.84 21.58 11.72
C ASP A 343 -30.18 21.01 13.00
N GLY A 344 -29.72 19.75 12.96
CA GLY A 344 -29.11 19.07 14.09
C GLY A 344 -30.05 18.27 14.98
N THR A 345 -31.37 18.23 14.71
CA THR A 345 -32.30 17.40 15.48
C THR A 345 -32.01 15.92 15.24
N VAL A 346 -31.90 15.12 16.31
CA VAL A 346 -31.68 13.66 16.21
C VAL A 346 -32.72 12.93 17.04
N ALA A 347 -33.45 11.99 16.42
CA ALA A 347 -34.40 11.16 17.12
C ALA A 347 -34.28 9.69 16.71
N ALA A 348 -34.36 8.79 17.69
CA ALA A 348 -34.52 7.36 17.52
C ALA A 348 -35.79 6.92 18.24
N LYS A 349 -36.61 6.10 17.59
CA LYS A 349 -37.86 5.55 18.15
C LYS A 349 -37.87 4.04 17.96
N ASP A 350 -37.92 3.33 19.09
CA ASP A 350 -37.97 1.88 19.18
C ASP A 350 -36.96 1.18 18.28
N LEU A 351 -35.74 1.72 18.20
CA LEU A 351 -34.71 1.27 17.29
C LEU A 351 -34.21 -0.14 17.66
N VAL A 352 -34.24 -1.05 16.70
CA VAL A 352 -33.77 -2.43 16.84
C VAL A 352 -32.70 -2.69 15.80
N LEU A 353 -31.58 -3.27 16.24
CA LEU A 353 -30.54 -3.79 15.34
C LEU A 353 -30.31 -5.25 15.68
N GLU A 354 -30.60 -6.10 14.71
CA GLU A 354 -30.38 -7.54 14.78
C GLU A 354 -29.30 -7.94 13.77
N VAL A 355 -28.29 -8.67 14.25
CA VAL A 355 -27.24 -9.23 13.39
C VAL A 355 -27.57 -10.67 13.00
N PRO A 356 -27.00 -11.20 11.89
CA PRO A 356 -27.22 -12.58 11.47
C PRO A 356 -26.95 -13.57 12.62
N GLY A 357 -27.90 -14.47 12.86
CA GLY A 357 -27.89 -15.37 14.02
C GLY A 357 -28.87 -14.99 15.14
N GLY A 358 -29.72 -13.98 14.93
CA GLY A 358 -30.82 -13.63 15.85
C GLY A 358 -30.38 -12.79 17.06
N ILE A 359 -29.15 -12.29 17.06
CA ILE A 359 -28.60 -11.53 18.19
C ILE A 359 -28.99 -10.06 18.03
N GLN A 360 -29.83 -9.56 18.94
CA GLN A 360 -30.20 -8.15 18.98
C GLN A 360 -29.17 -7.34 19.78
N LEU A 361 -28.45 -6.47 19.07
CA LEU A 361 -27.49 -5.52 19.64
C LEU A 361 -28.19 -4.28 20.21
N LEU A 362 -29.28 -3.85 19.58
CA LEU A 362 -30.18 -2.80 20.07
C LEU A 362 -31.60 -3.37 20.17
N LYS A 363 -32.31 -3.07 21.26
CA LYS A 363 -33.57 -3.72 21.65
C LYS A 363 -34.66 -2.70 21.98
N GLY A 364 -35.09 -1.91 21.00
CA GLY A 364 -36.13 -0.91 21.17
C GLY A 364 -35.59 0.36 21.82
N VAL A 365 -34.54 0.93 21.25
CA VAL A 365 -33.88 2.13 21.78
C VAL A 365 -34.63 3.39 21.31
N SER A 366 -35.06 4.20 22.27
CA SER A 366 -35.70 5.50 22.01
C SER A 366 -34.89 6.62 22.66
N LEU A 367 -34.54 7.64 21.87
CA LEU A 367 -33.72 8.78 22.27
C LEU A 367 -34.10 10.01 21.45
N ASP A 368 -34.23 11.16 22.10
CA ASP A 368 -34.58 12.43 21.46
C ASP A 368 -33.59 13.52 21.89
N ILE A 369 -33.00 14.18 20.89
CA ILE A 369 -31.95 15.16 21.04
C ILE A 369 -32.32 16.42 20.23
N ASN A 370 -32.44 17.53 20.94
CA ASN A 370 -32.75 18.82 20.32
C ASN A 370 -31.51 19.40 19.62
N PRO A 371 -31.68 20.29 18.63
CA PRO A 371 -30.59 21.04 18.02
C PRO A 371 -29.64 21.67 19.03
N GLY A 372 -28.34 21.42 18.88
CA GLY A 372 -27.30 22.02 19.72
C GLY A 372 -27.11 21.37 21.10
N GLU A 373 -27.92 20.37 21.47
CA GLU A 373 -27.75 19.61 22.71
C GLU A 373 -26.54 18.67 22.64
N GLN A 374 -25.88 18.51 23.79
CA GLN A 374 -24.81 17.53 23.97
C GLN A 374 -25.30 16.36 24.81
N VAL A 375 -25.17 15.15 24.26
CA VAL A 375 -25.64 13.90 24.89
C VAL A 375 -24.48 12.93 25.10
N ALA A 376 -24.32 12.47 26.34
CA ALA A 376 -23.39 11.41 26.69
C ALA A 376 -24.08 10.04 26.69
N LEU A 377 -23.58 9.10 25.89
CA LEU A 377 -23.94 7.68 25.95
C LEU A 377 -23.00 6.97 26.93
N VAL A 378 -23.54 6.42 28.02
CA VAL A 378 -22.76 5.78 29.10
C VAL A 378 -23.26 4.37 29.40
N GLY A 379 -22.40 3.54 29.98
CA GLY A 379 -22.73 2.16 30.35
C GLY A 379 -21.55 1.21 30.18
N PHE A 380 -21.68 0.00 30.71
CA PHE A 380 -20.63 -1.03 30.65
C PHE A 380 -20.23 -1.39 29.21
N SER A 381 -19.04 -1.99 29.04
CA SER A 381 -18.63 -2.53 27.74
C SER A 381 -19.67 -3.55 27.24
N GLY A 382 -19.95 -3.54 25.93
CA GLY A 382 -20.98 -4.37 25.32
C GLY A 382 -22.44 -3.92 25.56
N SER A 383 -22.69 -2.76 26.16
CA SER A 383 -24.07 -2.29 26.40
C SER A 383 -24.82 -1.76 25.16
N GLY A 384 -24.11 -1.60 24.02
CA GLY A 384 -24.68 -1.13 22.75
C GLY A 384 -24.42 0.34 22.39
N LYS A 385 -23.57 1.06 23.15
CA LYS A 385 -23.29 2.51 22.94
C LYS A 385 -22.75 2.83 21.55
N SER A 386 -21.61 2.24 21.19
CA SER A 386 -20.99 2.42 19.88
C SER A 386 -21.90 1.91 18.77
N THR A 387 -22.67 0.84 19.01
CA THR A 387 -23.65 0.35 18.05
C THR A 387 -24.75 1.37 17.74
N LEU A 388 -25.31 2.03 18.77
CA LEU A 388 -26.27 3.10 18.60
C LEU A 388 -25.66 4.29 17.84
N ALA A 389 -24.45 4.71 18.22
CA ALA A 389 -23.73 5.77 17.53
C ALA A 389 -23.51 5.45 16.04
N LEU A 390 -23.14 4.21 15.72
CA LEU A 390 -22.94 3.72 14.35
C LEU A 390 -24.24 3.69 13.52
N CYS A 391 -25.39 3.44 14.15
CA CYS A 391 -26.69 3.56 13.46
C CYS A 391 -27.04 5.03 13.20
N LEU A 392 -26.80 5.92 14.15
CA LEU A 392 -27.12 7.35 14.03
C LEU A 392 -26.22 8.09 13.02
N CYS A 393 -25.00 7.62 12.75
CA CYS A 393 -24.16 8.13 11.66
C CYS A 393 -24.33 7.36 10.34
N GLN A 394 -25.37 6.53 10.23
CA GLN A 394 -25.68 5.73 9.04
C GLN A 394 -24.59 4.70 8.67
N ILE A 395 -23.68 4.30 9.56
CA ILE A 395 -22.68 3.27 9.25
C ILE A 395 -23.29 1.86 9.29
N LEU A 396 -24.28 1.63 10.16
CA LEU A 396 -25.02 0.38 10.26
C LEU A 396 -26.51 0.61 10.03
N LYS A 397 -27.12 -0.19 9.15
CA LYS A 397 -28.58 -0.14 8.96
C LYS A 397 -29.28 -0.91 10.07
N TYR A 398 -30.22 -0.25 10.72
CA TYR A 398 -31.07 -0.86 11.73
C TYR A 398 -32.14 -1.78 11.09
N THR A 399 -32.66 -2.72 11.86
CA THR A 399 -33.59 -3.77 11.39
C THR A 399 -35.06 -3.38 11.57
N ALA A 400 -35.39 -2.66 12.65
CA ALA A 400 -36.73 -2.15 12.92
C ALA A 400 -36.68 -0.85 13.76
N GLY A 401 -37.83 -0.19 13.90
CA GLY A 401 -37.94 1.16 14.47
C GLY A 401 -37.64 2.23 13.43
N THR A 402 -37.40 3.46 13.87
CA THR A 402 -37.04 4.59 12.99
C THR A 402 -35.98 5.45 13.64
N ALA A 403 -34.98 5.90 12.86
CA ALA A 403 -34.02 6.92 13.29
C ALA A 403 -34.02 8.07 12.28
N THR A 404 -34.16 9.30 12.76
CA THR A 404 -34.30 10.49 11.91
C THR A 404 -33.29 11.58 12.26
N LEU A 405 -32.78 12.27 11.24
CA LEU A 405 -32.06 13.54 11.37
C LEU A 405 -32.90 14.65 10.76
N SER A 406 -33.19 15.71 11.52
CA SER A 406 -34.06 16.81 11.09
C SER A 406 -35.42 16.34 10.53
N GLY A 407 -35.96 15.27 11.11
CA GLY A 407 -37.23 14.65 10.69
C GLY A 407 -37.15 13.71 9.47
N GLN A 408 -36.00 13.59 8.80
CA GLN A 408 -35.80 12.67 7.68
C GLN A 408 -35.20 11.35 8.14
N ASP A 409 -35.73 10.22 7.64
CA ASP A 409 -35.21 8.90 8.02
C ASP A 409 -33.80 8.66 7.49
N ILE A 410 -32.88 8.35 8.42
CA ILE A 410 -31.47 8.07 8.16
C ILE A 410 -31.31 6.91 7.18
N ALA A 411 -32.18 5.89 7.22
CA ALA A 411 -32.05 4.73 6.35
C ALA A 411 -32.25 5.06 4.86
N GLY A 412 -33.04 6.09 4.55
CA GLY A 412 -33.35 6.53 3.18
C GLY A 412 -32.48 7.68 2.68
N MET A 413 -31.65 8.30 3.53
CA MET A 413 -30.81 9.42 3.11
C MET A 413 -29.62 8.97 2.24
N PRO A 414 -29.26 9.72 1.19
CA PRO A 414 -27.99 9.54 0.49
C PRO A 414 -26.77 9.73 1.40
N LYS A 415 -25.71 8.95 1.15
CA LYS A 415 -24.43 9.04 1.86
C LYS A 415 -23.79 10.42 1.71
N SER A 416 -23.94 11.06 0.56
CA SER A 416 -23.45 12.43 0.33
C SER A 416 -24.06 13.44 1.31
N ASP A 417 -25.37 13.37 1.58
CA ASP A 417 -26.03 14.26 2.56
C ASP A 417 -25.52 14.01 3.99
N ILE A 418 -25.33 12.75 4.39
CA ILE A 418 -24.74 12.41 5.69
C ILE A 418 -23.28 12.89 5.77
N ALA A 419 -22.52 12.69 4.69
CA ALA A 419 -21.14 13.12 4.56
C ALA A 419 -20.98 14.65 4.54
N ASP A 420 -22.05 15.41 4.36
CA ASP A 420 -22.07 16.88 4.48
C ASP A 420 -22.48 17.36 5.87
N ASN A 421 -23.35 16.62 6.57
CA ASN A 421 -23.95 17.10 7.81
C ASN A 421 -23.45 16.42 9.10
N VAL A 422 -22.83 15.24 9.01
CA VAL A 422 -22.42 14.45 10.17
C VAL A 422 -20.89 14.31 10.25
N GLY A 423 -20.28 14.80 11.33
CA GLY A 423 -18.89 14.49 11.67
C GLY A 423 -18.81 13.23 12.51
N ILE A 424 -17.84 12.36 12.23
CA ILE A 424 -17.61 11.17 13.04
C ILE A 424 -16.15 11.06 13.45
N VAL A 425 -15.93 10.71 14.71
CA VAL A 425 -14.62 10.27 15.21
C VAL A 425 -14.80 8.92 15.89
N SER A 426 -14.23 7.88 15.28
CA SER A 426 -14.27 6.51 15.78
C SER A 426 -13.26 6.29 16.92
N GLN A 427 -13.48 5.27 17.75
CA GLN A 427 -12.59 4.87 18.84
C GLN A 427 -11.15 4.61 18.35
N HIS A 428 -11.04 3.91 17.22
CA HIS A 428 -9.80 3.66 16.50
C HIS A 428 -9.85 4.33 15.12
N PRO A 429 -9.45 5.61 15.02
CA PRO A 429 -9.49 6.32 13.76
C PRO A 429 -8.47 5.75 12.78
N PHE A 430 -8.90 5.60 11.53
CA PHE A 430 -8.02 5.17 10.44
C PHE A 430 -7.33 6.37 9.80
N ILE A 431 -6.01 6.24 9.61
CA ILE A 431 -5.15 7.21 8.93
C ILE A 431 -4.71 6.59 7.62
N PHE A 432 -5.00 7.27 6.52
CA PHE A 432 -4.60 6.84 5.19
C PHE A 432 -3.15 7.19 4.93
N GLU A 433 -2.50 6.44 4.05
CA GLU A 433 -1.18 6.81 3.54
C GLU A 433 -1.25 8.19 2.85
N GLY A 434 -0.24 9.03 3.09
CA GLY A 434 -0.20 10.42 2.64
C GLY A 434 0.44 11.34 3.66
N SER A 435 0.16 12.63 3.56
CA SER A 435 0.58 13.63 4.55
C SER A 435 -0.44 13.78 5.70
N ILE A 436 -0.06 14.51 6.75
CA ILE A 436 -1.01 14.96 7.77
C ILE A 436 -2.10 15.82 7.12
N LYS A 437 -1.72 16.72 6.20
CA LYS A 437 -2.64 17.59 5.46
C LYS A 437 -3.70 16.78 4.71
N ASP A 438 -3.29 15.75 3.96
CA ASP A 438 -4.22 14.90 3.20
C ASP A 438 -5.24 14.23 4.12
N ASN A 439 -4.77 13.77 5.28
CA ASN A 439 -5.62 13.15 6.28
C ASN A 439 -6.55 14.14 6.97
N LEU A 440 -6.13 15.38 7.22
CA LEU A 440 -7.01 16.43 7.77
C LEU A 440 -8.10 16.83 6.79
N LEU A 441 -7.75 16.95 5.50
CA LEU A 441 -8.64 17.38 4.43
C LEU A 441 -9.51 16.27 3.85
N TYR A 442 -9.37 15.02 4.33
CA TYR A 442 -10.07 13.85 3.79
C TYR A 442 -11.60 14.05 3.67
N SER A 443 -12.25 14.54 4.73
CA SER A 443 -13.69 14.79 4.76
C SER A 443 -14.11 15.92 3.82
N ILE A 444 -13.29 16.98 3.73
CA ILE A 444 -13.55 18.14 2.87
C ILE A 444 -13.38 17.76 1.40
N ASN A 445 -12.34 17.01 1.05
CA ASN A 445 -12.10 16.55 -0.32
C ASN A 445 -13.22 15.61 -0.78
N ALA A 446 -13.69 14.70 0.08
CA ALA A 446 -14.85 13.86 -0.22
C ALA A 446 -16.10 14.69 -0.55
N ARG A 447 -16.39 15.74 0.24
CA ARG A 447 -17.48 16.68 -0.05
C ARG A 447 -17.28 17.41 -1.39
N ARG A 448 -16.08 17.90 -1.66
CA ARG A 448 -15.76 18.66 -2.87
C ARG A 448 -15.93 17.82 -4.13
N GLU A 449 -15.46 16.59 -4.11
CA GLU A 449 -15.64 15.64 -5.21
C GLU A 449 -17.12 15.34 -5.47
N ALA A 450 -17.92 15.10 -4.41
CA ALA A 450 -19.37 14.91 -4.53
C ALA A 450 -20.07 16.12 -5.17
N HIS A 451 -19.62 17.34 -4.87
CA HIS A 451 -20.15 18.59 -5.47
C HIS A 451 -19.57 18.93 -6.84
N GLY A 452 -18.74 18.07 -7.42
CA GLY A 452 -18.07 18.32 -8.70
C GLY A 452 -17.12 19.53 -8.67
N ARG A 453 -16.66 19.96 -7.50
CA ARG A 453 -15.70 21.06 -7.33
C ARG A 453 -14.28 20.51 -7.43
N LEU A 454 -13.62 20.79 -8.55
CA LEU A 454 -12.21 20.43 -8.81
C LEU A 454 -11.30 21.65 -8.60
N GLY A 455 -10.06 21.47 -8.15
CA GLY A 455 -9.08 22.56 -7.98
C GLY A 455 -8.80 22.94 -6.51
N GLU A 456 -8.61 24.23 -6.21
CA GLU A 456 -8.44 24.76 -4.83
C GLU A 456 -9.75 25.31 -4.22
N ASP A 457 -10.81 25.46 -5.01
CA ASP A 457 -12.08 26.04 -4.57
C ASP A 457 -12.75 25.23 -3.45
N GLY A 458 -13.00 25.89 -2.31
CA GLY A 458 -13.65 25.30 -1.14
C GLY A 458 -12.74 24.50 -0.21
N LEU A 459 -11.41 24.60 -0.37
CA LEU A 459 -10.46 24.19 0.66
C LEU A 459 -10.42 25.22 1.79
N PRO A 460 -10.23 24.78 3.05
CA PRO A 460 -10.01 25.70 4.15
C PRO A 460 -8.68 26.42 3.98
N SER A 461 -8.62 27.65 4.47
CA SER A 461 -7.37 28.42 4.49
C SER A 461 -6.35 27.76 5.42
N LEU A 462 -5.08 28.11 5.26
CA LEU A 462 -4.03 27.63 6.17
C LEU A 462 -4.34 28.04 7.62
N ASP A 463 -4.87 29.24 7.82
CA ASP A 463 -5.26 29.77 9.14
C ASP A 463 -6.38 28.93 9.77
N GLU A 464 -7.38 28.53 8.99
CA GLU A 464 -8.45 27.65 9.45
C GLU A 464 -7.90 26.28 9.87
N ILE A 465 -6.98 25.71 9.07
CA ILE A 465 -6.30 24.45 9.41
C ILE A 465 -5.52 24.60 10.71
N ILE A 466 -4.69 25.65 10.83
CA ILE A 466 -3.87 25.91 12.02
C ILE A 466 -4.75 26.13 13.25
N ALA A 467 -5.84 26.89 13.13
CA ALA A 467 -6.76 27.16 14.22
C ALA A 467 -7.37 25.86 14.77
N VAL A 468 -7.83 24.95 13.90
CA VAL A 468 -8.39 23.66 14.33
C VAL A 468 -7.31 22.76 14.92
N VAL A 469 -6.14 22.68 14.30
CA VAL A 469 -4.97 21.95 14.77
C VAL A 469 -4.55 22.41 16.18
N GLN A 470 -4.60 23.71 16.45
CA GLN A 470 -4.32 24.28 17.77
C GLN A 470 -5.41 23.95 18.78
N GLN A 471 -6.69 24.00 18.38
CA GLN A 471 -7.83 23.64 19.22
C GLN A 471 -7.75 22.20 19.71
N VAL A 472 -7.34 21.24 18.86
CA VAL A 472 -7.18 19.83 19.25
C VAL A 472 -5.84 19.53 19.93
N GLY A 473 -4.93 20.51 20.01
CA GLY A 473 -3.60 20.33 20.58
C GLY A 473 -2.64 19.50 19.71
N LEU A 474 -2.85 19.45 18.39
CA LEU A 474 -1.95 18.82 17.42
C LEU A 474 -0.85 19.79 16.93
N PHE A 475 -1.01 21.08 17.21
CA PHE A 475 -0.07 22.13 16.77
C PHE A 475 1.38 21.85 17.17
N ALA A 476 1.62 21.48 18.43
CA ALA A 476 2.97 21.20 18.91
C ALA A 476 3.59 19.99 18.21
N ASP A 477 2.77 18.97 17.88
CA ASP A 477 3.19 17.79 17.13
C ASP A 477 3.60 18.18 15.70
N ILE A 478 2.76 18.94 14.99
CA ILE A 478 3.03 19.43 13.62
C ILE A 478 4.26 20.32 13.58
N LEU A 479 4.40 21.22 14.54
CA LEU A 479 5.58 22.06 14.67
C LEU A 479 6.83 21.22 14.88
N ARG A 480 6.78 20.18 15.74
CA ARG A 480 7.91 19.28 15.94
C ARG A 480 8.27 18.54 14.65
N PHE A 481 7.29 18.08 13.88
CA PHE A 481 7.53 17.47 12.57
C PHE A 481 8.19 18.45 11.59
N ALA A 482 7.73 19.70 11.58
CA ALA A 482 8.31 20.76 10.75
C ALA A 482 9.75 21.08 11.15
N LEU A 483 10.01 21.27 12.44
CA LEU A 483 11.32 21.59 12.98
C LEU A 483 12.33 20.46 12.77
N ASN A 484 11.89 19.21 12.81
CA ASN A 484 12.72 18.04 12.49
C ASN A 484 12.78 17.70 10.99
N SER A 485 12.14 18.50 10.14
CA SER A 485 12.23 18.32 8.69
C SER A 485 13.54 18.90 8.14
N VAL A 486 13.96 18.38 6.99
CA VAL A 486 15.16 18.82 6.27
C VAL A 486 14.73 19.44 4.95
N PHE A 487 15.24 20.62 4.61
CA PHE A 487 14.93 21.26 3.33
C PHE A 487 15.75 20.63 2.20
N LYS A 488 15.17 20.56 0.99
CA LYS A 488 15.88 20.11 -0.21
C LYS A 488 16.45 21.32 -0.95
N GLU A 489 17.67 21.18 -1.44
CA GLU A 489 18.37 22.21 -2.21
C GLU A 489 17.56 22.63 -3.46
N GLY A 490 17.53 23.93 -3.75
CA GLY A 490 16.76 24.51 -4.86
C GLY A 490 15.24 24.65 -4.63
N ARG A 491 14.72 24.29 -3.45
CA ARG A 491 13.32 24.57 -3.05
C ARG A 491 13.29 25.53 -1.87
N LYS A 492 12.32 26.45 -1.86
CA LYS A 492 12.01 27.35 -0.72
C LYS A 492 13.19 28.27 -0.31
N GLU A 493 13.97 28.78 -1.27
CA GLU A 493 15.15 29.67 -1.02
C GLU A 493 14.83 30.91 -0.16
N HIS A 494 13.62 31.45 -0.29
CA HIS A 494 13.17 32.58 0.55
C HIS A 494 13.06 32.20 2.04
N LEU A 495 12.71 30.95 2.35
CA LEU A 495 12.64 30.45 3.74
C LEU A 495 14.02 30.19 4.31
N VAL A 496 14.95 29.72 3.48
CA VAL A 496 16.34 29.47 3.88
C VAL A 496 16.98 30.73 4.46
N LYS A 497 16.87 31.86 3.75
CA LYS A 497 17.40 33.15 4.24
C LYS A 497 16.75 33.60 5.54
N LYS A 498 15.43 33.39 5.69
CA LYS A 498 14.72 33.72 6.92
C LYS A 498 15.13 32.81 8.09
N VAL A 499 15.37 31.52 7.86
CA VAL A 499 15.89 30.62 8.91
C VAL A 499 17.26 31.05 9.40
N VAL A 500 18.15 31.52 8.51
CA VAL A 500 19.45 32.09 8.90
C VAL A 500 19.27 33.36 9.75
N ARG A 501 18.32 34.25 9.41
CA ARG A 501 17.99 35.42 10.27
C ARG A 501 17.44 35.01 11.64
N VAL A 502 16.56 34.01 11.69
CA VAL A 502 16.05 33.46 12.95
C VAL A 502 17.19 32.91 13.80
N ARG A 503 18.18 32.23 13.19
CA ARG A 503 19.42 31.80 13.86
C ARG A 503 20.18 32.99 14.44
N GLU A 504 20.41 34.04 13.66
CA GLU A 504 21.11 35.25 14.14
C GLU A 504 20.40 35.87 15.35
N ALA A 505 19.08 36.04 15.27
CA ALA A 505 18.26 36.56 16.36
C ALA A 505 18.29 35.64 17.59
N TYR A 506 18.27 34.33 17.39
CA TYR A 506 18.37 33.33 18.46
C TYR A 506 19.70 33.47 19.22
N HIS A 507 20.81 33.56 18.49
CA HIS A 507 22.15 33.71 19.08
C HIS A 507 22.32 35.07 19.78
N ALA A 508 21.82 36.16 19.18
CA ALA A 508 21.94 37.50 19.74
C ALA A 508 21.11 37.71 21.02
N GLY A 509 19.88 37.18 21.06
CA GLY A 509 18.97 37.39 22.20
C GLY A 509 19.05 36.34 23.31
N HIS A 510 19.44 35.11 22.98
CA HIS A 510 19.30 33.95 23.88
C HIS A 510 20.57 33.09 24.01
N GLY A 511 21.65 33.44 23.30
CA GLY A 511 22.91 32.69 23.33
C GLY A 511 23.49 32.56 24.74
N GLU A 512 23.52 33.64 25.53
CA GLU A 512 24.06 33.60 26.90
C GLU A 512 23.18 32.79 27.85
N ALA A 513 21.85 32.97 27.80
CA ALA A 513 20.90 32.29 28.69
C ALA A 513 20.84 30.77 28.46
N LEU A 514 21.19 30.31 27.26
CA LEU A 514 21.18 28.90 26.88
C LEU A 514 22.59 28.29 26.72
N ALA A 515 23.66 29.06 26.97
CA ALA A 515 25.04 28.58 26.89
C ALA A 515 25.32 27.41 27.82
N ASP A 516 24.63 27.32 28.97
CA ASP A 516 24.73 26.19 29.89
C ASP A 516 24.07 24.91 29.36
N SER A 517 23.12 25.05 28.42
CA SER A 517 22.30 23.96 27.89
C SER A 517 22.66 23.55 26.46
N VAL A 518 23.29 24.45 25.70
CA VAL A 518 23.63 24.28 24.28
C VAL A 518 25.09 24.61 24.07
N GLU A 519 25.82 23.73 23.39
CA GLU A 519 27.15 24.00 22.88
C GLU A 519 27.05 24.49 21.43
N PHE A 520 27.20 25.80 21.25
CA PHE A 520 27.12 26.43 19.94
C PHE A 520 28.35 26.13 19.09
N PHE A 521 28.13 26.04 17.77
CA PHE A 521 29.23 25.83 16.83
C PHE A 521 30.13 27.08 16.75
N ASP A 522 31.40 26.87 17.09
CA ASP A 522 32.47 27.87 17.03
C ASP A 522 33.70 27.24 16.37
N PRO A 523 34.14 27.75 15.20
CA PRO A 523 35.28 27.17 14.48
C PRO A 523 36.59 27.27 15.26
N THR A 524 36.70 28.20 16.21
CA THR A 524 37.92 28.46 16.98
C THR A 524 38.05 27.62 18.25
N ARG A 525 36.99 26.91 18.64
CA ARG A 525 36.93 26.11 19.87
C ARG A 525 36.67 24.63 19.58
N TYR A 526 37.13 23.79 20.49
CA TYR A 526 36.76 22.38 20.49
C TYR A 526 35.36 22.22 21.08
N LEU A 527 34.55 21.39 20.43
CA LEU A 527 33.16 21.11 20.81
C LEU A 527 33.11 19.79 21.58
N TYR A 528 32.89 19.85 22.88
CA TYR A 528 32.92 18.69 23.77
C TYR A 528 31.69 17.78 23.62
N PHE A 529 30.57 18.31 23.13
CA PHE A 529 29.33 17.56 22.88
C PHE A 529 29.17 17.16 21.40
N SER A 530 30.21 17.39 20.59
CA SER A 530 30.33 16.85 19.24
C SER A 530 31.40 15.75 19.23
N SER A 531 31.28 14.78 18.32
CA SER A 531 32.28 13.71 18.24
C SER A 531 33.63 14.24 17.76
N VAL A 532 34.71 13.49 17.96
CA VAL A 532 36.03 13.81 17.41
C VAL A 532 35.96 13.93 15.87
N ALA A 533 35.19 13.07 15.21
CA ALA A 533 34.95 13.16 13.76
C ALA A 533 34.26 14.47 13.37
N GLU A 534 33.18 14.84 14.06
CA GLU A 534 32.46 16.10 13.81
C GLU A 534 33.35 17.31 14.07
N ASN A 535 34.21 17.25 15.09
CA ASN A 535 35.18 18.30 15.36
C ASN A 535 36.24 18.41 14.26
N LEU A 536 36.67 17.32 13.64
CA LEU A 536 37.65 17.36 12.54
C LEU A 536 37.03 17.81 11.22
N LEU A 537 35.84 17.30 10.89
CA LEU A 537 35.11 17.68 9.67
C LEU A 537 34.56 19.11 9.76
N PHE A 538 34.03 19.49 10.92
CA PHE A 538 33.34 20.76 11.18
C PHE A 538 32.37 21.18 10.07
N GLY A 539 31.62 20.20 9.58
CA GLY A 539 30.74 20.32 8.42
C GLY A 539 29.99 19.03 8.17
N THR A 540 29.02 19.08 7.27
CA THR A 540 28.30 17.88 6.83
C THR A 540 28.82 17.39 5.49
N PRO A 541 29.21 16.12 5.37
CA PRO A 541 29.69 15.56 4.11
C PRO A 541 28.55 15.44 3.09
N SER A 542 28.85 15.74 1.83
CA SER A 542 27.96 15.58 0.68
C SER A 542 28.15 14.22 -0.01
N ARG A 543 29.15 13.43 0.43
CA ARG A 543 29.50 12.13 -0.12
C ARG A 543 29.50 11.05 0.97
N ASP A 544 28.99 9.87 0.61
CA ASP A 544 28.87 8.73 1.54
C ASP A 544 30.22 8.25 2.08
N ASP A 545 31.30 8.36 1.30
CA ASP A 545 32.66 7.98 1.70
C ASP A 545 33.29 8.90 2.75
N LEU A 546 32.68 10.05 3.04
CA LEU A 546 33.13 11.02 4.04
C LEU A 546 32.20 11.10 5.26
N THR A 547 31.17 10.26 5.31
CA THR A 547 30.31 10.12 6.50
C THR A 547 31.10 9.57 7.69
N PRO A 548 30.79 9.97 8.94
CA PRO A 548 31.52 9.54 10.13
C PRO A 548 31.72 8.02 10.23
N GLU A 549 30.76 7.24 9.75
CA GLU A 549 30.77 5.78 9.72
C GLU A 549 31.81 5.21 8.74
N ASN A 550 32.07 5.92 7.64
CA ASN A 550 32.95 5.47 6.55
C ASN A 550 34.31 6.19 6.52
N LEU A 551 34.53 7.20 7.36
CA LEU A 551 35.78 7.98 7.39
C LEU A 551 37.04 7.12 7.49
N THR A 552 37.01 6.05 8.29
CA THR A 552 38.17 5.16 8.48
C THR A 552 38.47 4.26 7.28
N GLN A 553 37.52 4.12 6.37
CA GLN A 553 37.68 3.37 5.12
C GLN A 553 38.15 4.29 3.98
N ASN A 554 38.02 5.60 4.14
CA ASN A 554 38.38 6.58 3.14
C ASN A 554 39.90 6.83 3.10
N PRO A 555 40.60 6.48 2.00
CA PRO A 555 42.05 6.65 1.92
C PRO A 555 42.50 8.10 2.05
N PHE A 556 41.71 9.05 1.52
CA PHE A 556 42.00 10.48 1.61
C PHE A 556 42.00 10.95 3.07
N PHE A 557 40.98 10.57 3.85
CA PHE A 557 40.89 10.95 5.26
C PHE A 557 41.97 10.30 6.11
N VAL A 558 42.25 9.00 5.91
CA VAL A 558 43.29 8.29 6.67
C VAL A 558 44.69 8.86 6.38
N ASN A 559 44.96 9.20 5.11
CA ASN A 559 46.22 9.88 4.74
C ASN A 559 46.32 11.26 5.38
N PHE A 560 45.23 12.03 5.42
CA PHE A 560 45.16 13.28 6.16
C PHE A 560 45.50 13.09 7.65
N LEU A 561 44.92 12.10 8.33
CA LEU A 561 45.23 11.85 9.74
C LEU A 561 46.71 11.52 9.97
N HIS A 562 47.34 10.84 9.02
CA HIS A 562 48.77 10.52 9.08
C HIS A 562 49.63 11.78 8.92
N GLU A 563 49.36 12.59 7.90
CA GLU A 563 50.10 13.84 7.63
C GLU A 563 49.90 14.90 8.72
N ALA A 564 48.69 15.00 9.28
CA ALA A 564 48.38 15.88 10.40
C ALA A 564 48.93 15.39 11.75
N GLY A 565 49.60 14.24 11.80
CA GLY A 565 50.15 13.66 13.04
C GLY A 565 49.08 13.16 14.03
N LEU A 566 47.82 13.08 13.61
CA LEU A 566 46.67 12.71 14.47
C LEU A 566 46.46 11.20 14.59
N LYS A 567 46.83 10.44 13.55
CA LYS A 567 46.55 9.01 13.43
C LYS A 567 46.96 8.21 14.68
N MET A 568 48.21 8.33 15.10
CA MET A 568 48.73 7.58 16.26
C MET A 568 48.09 8.00 17.59
N LEU A 569 47.80 9.29 17.77
CA LEU A 569 47.17 9.80 18.99
C LEU A 569 45.70 9.36 19.10
N LEU A 570 44.99 9.33 17.97
CA LEU A 570 43.63 8.78 17.90
C LEU A 570 43.62 7.27 18.14
N MET A 571 44.58 6.52 17.58
CA MET A 571 44.72 5.09 17.89
C MET A 571 44.98 4.84 19.38
N GLN A 572 45.81 5.67 20.04
CA GLN A 572 46.02 5.59 21.48
C GLN A 572 44.73 5.86 22.27
N THR A 573 43.98 6.89 21.87
CA THR A 573 42.69 7.23 22.49
C THR A 573 41.68 6.08 22.32
N GLY A 574 41.59 5.50 21.12
CA GLY A 574 40.74 4.33 20.85
C GLY A 574 41.15 3.11 21.66
N ALA A 575 42.46 2.88 21.83
CA ALA A 575 42.97 1.77 22.65
C ALA A 575 42.65 1.96 24.14
N GLU A 576 42.73 3.19 24.64
CA GLU A 576 42.34 3.54 26.00
C GLU A 576 40.83 3.37 26.22
N LEU A 577 39.99 3.87 25.31
CA LEU A 577 38.53 3.68 25.33
C LEU A 577 38.16 2.21 25.33
N THR A 578 38.81 1.42 24.47
CA THR A 578 38.60 -0.04 24.36
C THR A 578 38.95 -0.72 25.68
N SER A 579 40.16 -0.48 26.19
CA SER A 579 40.65 -1.14 27.40
C SER A 579 39.81 -0.79 28.62
N ARG A 580 39.51 0.50 28.83
CA ARG A 580 38.69 0.96 29.97
C ARG A 580 37.25 0.47 29.89
N THR A 581 36.62 0.52 28.71
CA THR A 581 35.23 0.04 28.56
C THR A 581 35.14 -1.46 28.83
N VAL A 582 36.06 -2.25 28.28
CA VAL A 582 36.10 -3.71 28.51
C VAL A 582 36.42 -4.01 29.98
N ASP A 583 37.33 -3.27 30.61
CA ASP A 583 37.65 -3.46 32.04
C ASP A 583 36.47 -3.16 32.97
N ILE A 584 35.63 -2.18 32.63
CA ILE A 584 34.42 -1.86 33.40
C ILE A 584 33.34 -2.94 33.23
N LEU A 585 33.20 -3.50 32.02
CA LEU A 585 32.09 -4.39 31.65
C LEU A 585 32.41 -5.88 31.74
N LYS A 586 33.68 -6.28 31.91
CA LYS A 586 34.11 -7.70 31.90
C LYS A 586 33.43 -8.60 32.95
N ASP A 587 33.02 -8.02 34.07
CA ASP A 587 32.42 -8.74 35.22
C ASP A 587 30.89 -8.62 35.25
N VAL A 588 30.27 -7.99 34.24
CA VAL A 588 28.81 -7.80 34.16
C VAL A 588 28.21 -8.91 33.27
N PRO A 589 27.36 -9.82 33.81
CA PRO A 589 26.85 -10.99 33.08
C PRO A 589 25.97 -10.63 31.87
N SER A 590 25.33 -9.45 31.91
CA SER A 590 24.50 -8.88 30.85
C SER A 590 24.37 -7.37 31.11
N PRO A 591 25.28 -6.53 30.57
CA PRO A 591 25.19 -5.10 30.80
C PRO A 591 23.93 -4.53 30.15
N ASP A 592 23.10 -3.86 30.96
CA ASP A 592 21.90 -3.17 30.48
C ASP A 592 22.27 -2.09 29.45
N ALA A 593 21.36 -1.80 28.52
CA ALA A 593 21.55 -0.82 27.45
C ALA A 593 22.00 0.56 27.97
N THR A 594 21.62 0.93 29.19
CA THR A 594 21.97 2.21 29.84
C THR A 594 23.48 2.36 30.12
N PHE A 595 24.23 1.27 30.30
CA PHE A 595 25.68 1.35 30.48
C PHE A 595 26.40 1.69 29.18
N PHE A 596 25.86 1.22 28.05
CA PHE A 596 26.42 1.51 26.73
C PHE A 596 26.16 2.96 26.29
N GLU A 597 25.23 3.68 26.92
CA GLU A 597 25.01 5.11 26.65
C GLU A 597 26.20 6.00 27.06
N GLN A 598 27.09 5.52 27.93
CA GLN A 598 28.27 6.26 28.40
C GLN A 598 29.57 5.90 27.65
N THR A 599 29.50 5.02 26.65
CA THR A 599 30.63 4.60 25.83
C THR A 599 30.32 4.72 24.34
N PRO A 600 31.32 4.99 23.48
CA PRO A 600 31.11 4.93 22.04
C PRO A 600 30.93 3.50 21.49
N ILE A 601 31.16 2.45 22.29
CA ILE A 601 30.98 1.04 21.91
C ILE A 601 29.49 0.67 22.00
N THR A 602 28.94 0.01 20.97
CA THR A 602 27.55 -0.51 21.01
C THR A 602 27.49 -1.94 21.57
N VAL A 603 26.29 -2.39 21.94
CA VAL A 603 26.05 -3.75 22.44
C VAL A 603 26.53 -4.81 21.44
N ASP A 604 26.21 -4.62 20.15
CA ASP A 604 26.54 -5.58 19.09
C ASP A 604 28.04 -5.61 18.76
N GLU A 605 28.76 -4.51 19.01
CA GLU A 605 30.20 -4.39 18.75
C GLU A 605 31.07 -4.84 19.94
N PHE A 606 30.47 -5.02 21.12
CA PHE A 606 31.21 -5.21 22.37
C PHE A 606 32.14 -6.42 22.34
N ASP A 607 31.70 -7.55 21.79
CA ASP A 607 32.51 -8.78 21.71
C ASP A 607 33.77 -8.57 20.85
N ALA A 608 33.65 -7.85 19.73
CA ALA A 608 34.78 -7.53 18.86
C ALA A 608 35.82 -6.64 19.59
N TYR A 609 35.36 -5.64 20.34
CA TYR A 609 36.25 -4.79 21.14
C TYR A 609 36.84 -5.53 22.36
N ARG A 610 36.15 -6.52 22.92
CA ARG A 610 36.68 -7.40 23.98
C ARG A 610 37.84 -8.25 23.49
N GLU A 611 37.73 -8.83 22.30
CA GLU A 611 38.83 -9.56 21.67
C GLU A 611 40.02 -8.64 21.31
N LEU A 612 39.73 -7.42 20.86
CA LEU A 612 40.75 -6.40 20.58
C LEU A 612 41.51 -5.99 21.85
N ALA A 613 40.81 -5.77 22.97
CA ALA A 613 41.42 -5.44 24.26
C ALA A 613 42.44 -6.49 24.72
N GLY A 614 42.12 -7.79 24.56
CA GLY A 614 43.03 -8.89 24.88
C GLY A 614 44.33 -8.88 24.06
N ARG A 615 44.29 -8.33 22.84
CA ARG A 615 45.46 -8.20 21.94
C ARG A 615 46.28 -6.94 22.20
N LEU A 616 45.64 -5.84 22.59
CA LEU A 616 46.29 -4.57 22.94
C LEU A 616 47.34 -4.72 24.06
N GLY A 617 47.13 -5.66 25.00
CA GLY A 617 48.12 -5.95 26.05
C GLY A 617 49.37 -6.71 25.57
N ARG A 618 49.38 -7.24 24.34
CA ARG A 618 50.45 -8.13 23.82
C ARG A 618 51.21 -7.55 22.62
N VAL A 619 50.58 -6.66 21.84
CA VAL A 619 51.12 -6.13 20.58
C VAL A 619 51.22 -4.61 20.65
N ARG A 620 52.34 -4.04 20.18
CA ARG A 620 52.50 -2.58 20.09
C ARG A 620 51.56 -2.02 19.01
N LEU A 621 50.97 -0.84 19.24
CA LEU A 621 49.98 -0.21 18.36
C LEU A 621 50.39 -0.14 16.87
N HIS A 622 51.66 0.14 16.56
CA HIS A 622 52.16 0.22 15.17
C HIS A 622 52.34 -1.13 14.47
N LYS A 623 52.08 -2.25 15.14
CA LYS A 623 52.14 -3.62 14.59
C LYS A 623 50.76 -4.29 14.54
N LEU A 624 49.69 -3.54 14.81
CA LEU A 624 48.32 -4.05 14.71
C LEU A 624 47.95 -4.35 13.25
N SER A 625 46.97 -5.23 13.06
CA SER A 625 46.40 -5.47 11.74
C SER A 625 45.65 -4.23 11.25
N GLU A 626 45.49 -4.07 9.92
CA GLU A 626 44.72 -2.96 9.36
C GLU A 626 43.28 -2.92 9.91
N ASN A 627 42.68 -4.08 10.20
CA ASN A 627 41.33 -4.15 10.75
C ASN A 627 41.28 -3.61 12.18
N ASP A 628 42.24 -4.00 13.02
CA ASP A 628 42.32 -3.52 14.40
C ASP A 628 42.60 -2.01 14.46
N GLU A 629 43.48 -1.52 13.59
CA GLU A 629 43.73 -0.08 13.43
C GLU A 629 42.44 0.68 13.09
N ARG A 630 41.66 0.19 12.11
CA ARG A 630 40.38 0.79 11.73
C ARG A 630 39.37 0.80 12.89
N LEU A 631 39.27 -0.29 13.65
CA LEU A 631 38.37 -0.37 14.81
C LEU A 631 38.73 0.66 15.89
N LEU A 632 40.03 0.85 16.18
CA LEU A 632 40.49 1.84 17.15
C LEU A 632 40.25 3.28 16.67
N LEU A 633 40.55 3.56 15.40
CA LEU A 633 40.31 4.87 14.80
C LEU A 633 38.80 5.18 14.77
N ALA A 634 37.96 4.23 14.38
CA ALA A 634 36.51 4.40 14.36
C ALA A 634 35.98 4.71 15.76
N LEU A 635 36.47 4.01 16.78
CA LEU A 635 36.07 4.26 18.17
C LEU A 635 36.49 5.65 18.66
N ALA A 636 37.73 6.06 18.36
CA ALA A 636 38.25 7.37 18.73
C ALA A 636 37.49 8.50 18.00
N LEU A 637 37.13 8.30 16.74
CA LEU A 637 36.36 9.26 15.94
C LEU A 637 34.90 9.42 16.45
N ARG A 638 34.29 8.35 16.97
CA ARG A 638 32.95 8.35 17.59
C ARG A 638 32.94 8.92 19.02
N PHE A 639 34.10 9.10 19.63
CA PHE A 639 34.21 9.60 20.99
C PHE A 639 33.68 11.04 21.11
N THR A 640 32.83 11.29 22.10
CA THR A 640 32.25 12.60 22.43
C THR A 640 32.52 12.89 23.90
N PRO A 641 33.52 13.73 24.25
CA PRO A 641 33.98 13.90 25.63
C PRO A 641 32.88 14.28 26.65
N GLY A 642 31.93 15.12 26.25
CA GLY A 642 30.82 15.58 27.09
C GLY A 642 29.74 14.52 27.32
N ARG A 643 29.72 13.43 26.56
CA ARG A 643 28.79 12.30 26.72
C ARG A 643 29.47 11.06 27.31
N HIS A 644 30.70 10.79 26.89
CA HIS A 644 31.45 9.59 27.24
C HIS A 644 32.47 9.91 28.34
N ALA A 645 32.11 9.68 29.60
CA ALA A 645 32.94 10.05 30.75
C ALA A 645 34.11 9.07 31.06
N ILE A 646 34.31 8.04 30.23
CA ILE A 646 35.24 6.92 30.50
C ILE A 646 36.72 7.32 30.35
N VAL A 647 36.99 8.23 29.40
CA VAL A 647 38.32 8.75 29.08
C VAL A 647 38.23 10.28 29.01
N THR A 648 39.30 10.98 29.38
CA THR A 648 39.41 12.43 29.22
C THR A 648 40.24 12.77 27.99
N LEU A 649 39.81 13.74 27.21
CA LEU A 649 40.60 14.22 26.07
C LEU A 649 41.79 15.05 26.58
N SER A 650 43.00 14.72 26.13
CA SER A 650 44.20 15.48 26.49
C SER A 650 44.20 16.87 25.86
N PRO A 651 44.57 17.95 26.58
CA PRO A 651 44.66 19.30 26.02
C PRO A 651 45.58 19.41 24.80
N ILE A 652 46.63 18.56 24.73
CA ILE A 652 47.54 18.50 23.58
C ILE A 652 46.81 17.97 22.34
N LEU A 653 46.03 16.89 22.51
CA LEU A 653 45.26 16.30 21.42
C LEU A 653 44.14 17.25 20.98
N GLU A 654 43.49 17.95 21.92
CA GLU A 654 42.50 18.98 21.60
C GLU A 654 43.08 20.07 20.69
N GLY A 655 44.24 20.63 21.03
CA GLY A 655 44.92 21.63 20.21
C GLY A 655 45.30 21.10 18.82
N LEU A 656 45.79 19.86 18.74
CA LEU A 656 46.12 19.23 17.45
C LEU A 656 44.88 18.93 16.60
N LEU A 657 43.76 18.54 17.21
CA LEU A 657 42.50 18.33 16.49
C LEU A 657 41.96 19.64 15.91
N LEU A 658 42.12 20.77 16.61
CA LEU A 658 41.75 22.09 16.08
C LEU A 658 42.67 22.53 14.93
N GLN A 659 43.97 22.29 15.02
CA GLN A 659 44.89 22.51 13.91
C GLN A 659 44.57 21.60 12.72
N GLY A 660 44.29 20.33 13.00
CA GLY A 660 43.88 19.34 12.01
C GLY A 660 42.59 19.71 11.30
N ARG A 661 41.60 20.28 12.00
CA ARG A 661 40.36 20.80 11.40
C ARG A 661 40.66 21.84 10.33
N ALA A 662 41.50 22.83 10.63
CA ALA A 662 41.86 23.88 9.67
C ALA A 662 42.59 23.30 8.45
N MET A 663 43.55 22.38 8.68
CA MET A 663 44.29 21.69 7.62
C MET A 663 43.36 20.81 6.76
N PHE A 664 42.40 20.12 7.37
CA PHE A 664 41.43 19.30 6.66
C PHE A 664 40.55 20.15 5.75
N ALA A 665 40.05 21.29 6.27
CA ALA A 665 39.22 22.20 5.50
C ALA A 665 39.94 22.73 4.26
N GLU A 666 41.18 23.20 4.40
CA GLU A 666 42.00 23.68 3.27
C GLU A 666 42.25 22.58 2.23
N ARG A 667 42.62 21.38 2.69
CA ARG A 667 42.93 20.25 1.81
C ARG A 667 41.70 19.79 1.04
N ILE A 668 40.57 19.62 1.71
CA ILE A 668 39.37 19.08 1.07
C ILE A 668 38.72 20.09 0.13
N GLU A 669 38.80 21.40 0.41
CA GLU A 669 38.36 22.43 -0.54
C GLU A 669 39.24 22.45 -1.80
N THR A 670 40.54 22.15 -1.68
CA THR A 670 41.48 22.10 -2.80
C THR A 670 41.33 20.83 -3.64
N ASP A 671 41.31 19.67 -2.99
CA ASP A 671 41.37 18.36 -3.67
C ASP A 671 39.98 17.85 -4.08
N LEU A 672 38.93 18.20 -3.32
CA LEU A 672 37.56 17.70 -3.49
C LEU A 672 36.52 18.80 -3.20
N PRO A 673 36.45 19.88 -4.02
CA PRO A 673 35.56 21.01 -3.78
C PRO A 673 34.08 20.57 -3.72
N GLY A 674 33.36 21.06 -2.70
CA GLY A 674 31.95 20.74 -2.46
C GLY A 674 31.69 19.39 -1.78
N ALA A 675 32.73 18.62 -1.43
CA ALA A 675 32.58 17.33 -0.75
C ALA A 675 32.09 17.45 0.71
N VAL A 676 32.31 18.60 1.36
CA VAL A 676 31.83 18.91 2.71
C VAL A 676 31.22 20.32 2.70
N THR A 677 30.03 20.45 3.28
CA THR A 677 29.40 21.75 3.57
C THR A 677 29.77 22.16 4.99
N PHE A 678 30.70 23.11 5.12
CA PHE A 678 31.22 23.54 6.41
C PHE A 678 30.18 24.33 7.23
N PHE A 679 30.29 24.24 8.55
CA PHE A 679 29.45 24.99 9.47
C PHE A 679 29.83 26.48 9.46
N ARG A 680 29.19 27.22 8.55
CA ARG A 680 29.30 28.68 8.44
C ARG A 680 28.01 29.31 8.93
N ARG A 681 28.11 30.38 9.73
CA ARG A 681 26.94 31.01 10.35
C ARG A 681 25.95 31.58 9.33
N ASP A 682 26.47 32.05 8.20
CA ASP A 682 25.68 32.70 7.16
C ASP A 682 25.04 31.69 6.19
N ASP A 683 25.47 30.43 6.23
CA ASP A 683 25.02 29.37 5.32
C ASP A 683 23.94 28.49 5.96
N TYR A 684 22.99 28.05 5.15
CA TYR A 684 22.02 27.04 5.54
C TYR A 684 22.54 25.65 5.22
N LEU A 685 22.39 24.74 6.18
CA LEU A 685 22.90 23.39 6.12
C LEU A 685 21.76 22.43 5.73
N TYR A 686 21.67 22.09 4.43
CA TYR A 686 20.62 21.24 3.85
C TYR A 686 20.63 19.77 4.31
N SER A 687 21.66 19.37 5.04
CA SER A 687 21.80 18.06 5.70
C SER A 687 21.22 18.03 7.11
N MET A 688 20.92 19.20 7.69
CA MET A 688 20.45 19.35 9.05
C MET A 688 18.97 19.72 9.09
N THR A 689 18.33 19.44 10.22
CA THR A 689 16.93 19.81 10.42
C THR A 689 16.76 21.33 10.50
N VAL A 690 15.54 21.84 10.34
CA VAL A 690 15.26 23.27 10.57
C VAL A 690 15.64 23.68 11.99
N MET A 691 15.34 22.83 12.98
CA MET A 691 15.71 23.07 14.38
C MET A 691 17.21 23.20 14.56
N ASP A 692 17.97 22.24 14.02
CA ASP A 692 19.43 22.24 14.15
C ASP A 692 20.05 23.41 13.38
N ASN A 693 19.45 23.81 12.26
CA ASN A 693 19.83 25.01 11.55
C ASN A 693 19.59 26.26 12.39
N ILE A 694 18.47 26.40 13.11
CA ILE A 694 18.21 27.57 13.96
C ILE A 694 19.12 27.57 15.20
N LEU A 695 19.23 26.41 15.85
CA LEU A 695 20.04 26.23 17.06
C LEU A 695 21.53 26.46 16.77
N PHE A 696 22.02 25.91 15.65
CA PHE A 696 23.40 25.96 15.21
C PHE A 696 24.39 25.55 16.33
N GLY A 697 24.11 24.38 16.92
CA GLY A 697 24.84 23.83 18.06
C GLY A 697 24.31 22.46 18.49
N ARG A 698 24.94 21.86 19.50
CA ARG A 698 24.52 20.60 20.12
C ARG A 698 23.90 20.84 21.49
N VAL A 699 22.78 20.19 21.79
CA VAL A 699 22.19 20.22 23.13
C VAL A 699 23.03 19.36 24.07
N LYS A 700 23.42 19.92 25.22
CA LYS A 700 24.28 19.27 26.23
C LYS A 700 23.54 18.22 27.08
N THR A 701 22.22 18.28 27.12
CA THR A 701 21.36 17.48 27.98
C THR A 701 20.18 16.88 27.22
N ASN A 702 19.72 15.71 27.66
CA ASN A 702 18.48 15.08 27.19
C ASN A 702 17.25 15.50 28.01
N SER A 703 17.36 16.55 28.84
CA SER A 703 16.24 17.05 29.65
C SER A 703 15.11 17.58 28.77
N GLN A 704 13.94 16.93 28.84
CA GLN A 704 12.75 17.37 28.10
C GLN A 704 12.37 18.82 28.41
N LYS A 705 12.58 19.28 29.65
CA LYS A 705 12.30 20.65 30.06
C LYS A 705 13.14 21.67 29.28
N VAL A 706 14.41 21.33 29.00
CA VAL A 706 15.32 22.19 28.24
C VAL A 706 14.96 22.19 26.76
N LEU A 707 14.64 21.02 26.20
CA LEU A 707 14.17 20.92 24.82
C LEU A 707 12.88 21.73 24.60
N ASP A 708 11.92 21.63 25.53
CA ASP A 708 10.69 22.42 25.49
C ASP A 708 10.96 23.93 25.59
N GLN A 709 11.97 24.34 26.37
CA GLN A 709 12.38 25.73 26.47
C GLN A 709 13.00 26.24 25.16
N ILE A 710 13.93 25.47 24.56
CA ILE A 710 14.52 25.78 23.25
C ILE A 710 13.41 25.91 22.21
N GLN A 711 12.49 24.95 22.16
CA GLN A 711 11.38 24.97 21.20
C GLN A 711 10.49 26.20 21.39
N LYS A 712 10.17 26.59 22.63
CA LYS A 712 9.39 27.82 22.92
C LYS A 712 10.11 29.07 22.43
N THR A 713 11.42 29.18 22.63
CA THR A 713 12.22 30.31 22.14
C THR A 713 12.22 30.36 20.62
N ILE A 714 12.43 29.21 19.96
CA ILE A 714 12.38 29.12 18.49
C ILE A 714 11.00 29.57 17.98
N VAL A 715 9.90 29.14 18.63
CA VAL A 715 8.55 29.56 18.24
C VAL A 715 8.37 31.07 18.36
N SER A 716 8.84 31.71 19.43
CA SER A 716 8.75 33.17 19.59
C SER A 716 9.43 33.88 18.41
N LEU A 717 10.64 33.47 18.05
CA LEU A 717 11.39 34.08 16.96
C LEU A 717 10.75 33.80 15.59
N LEU A 718 10.17 32.61 15.39
CA LEU A 718 9.43 32.30 14.18
C LEU A 718 8.17 33.17 14.03
N ILE A 719 7.56 33.62 15.13
CA ILE A 719 6.45 34.58 15.11
C ILE A 719 6.99 35.98 14.75
N GLU A 720 8.07 36.41 15.39
CA GLU A 720 8.69 37.73 15.15
C GLU A 720 9.14 37.92 13.69
N GLU A 721 9.63 36.85 13.05
CA GLU A 721 10.10 36.86 11.65
C GLU A 721 9.00 36.50 10.61
N ASP A 722 7.74 36.39 11.04
CA ASP A 722 6.60 36.03 10.20
C ASP A 722 6.86 34.75 9.38
N MET A 723 7.23 33.69 10.12
CA MET A 723 7.67 32.39 9.59
C MET A 723 6.90 31.21 10.15
N LEU A 724 6.21 31.37 11.28
CA LEU A 724 5.57 30.28 11.99
C LEU A 724 4.60 29.49 11.10
N GLU A 725 3.68 30.18 10.40
CA GLU A 725 2.69 29.54 9.51
C GLU A 725 3.35 28.75 8.39
N ARG A 726 4.42 29.30 7.82
CA ARG A 726 5.14 28.66 6.70
C ARG A 726 5.93 27.43 7.14
N ILE A 727 6.46 27.45 8.36
CA ILE A 727 7.04 26.26 9.01
C ILE A 727 5.96 25.23 9.30
N LEU A 728 4.79 25.63 9.79
CA LEU A 728 3.68 24.70 10.04
C LEU A 728 3.18 24.03 8.76
N GLU A 729 3.13 24.76 7.65
CA GLU A 729 2.80 24.18 6.35
C GLU A 729 3.75 23.02 5.97
N ILE A 730 5.05 23.16 6.27
CA ILE A 730 6.02 22.06 6.09
C ILE A 730 5.68 20.87 7.01
N GLY A 731 5.29 21.13 8.25
CA GLY A 731 4.89 20.07 9.19
C GLY A 731 3.61 19.36 8.76
N LEU A 732 2.68 20.04 8.11
CA LEU A 732 1.46 19.45 7.56
C LEU A 732 1.77 18.46 6.42
N ASP A 733 2.86 18.66 5.69
CA ASP A 733 3.34 17.73 4.64
C ASP A 733 4.03 16.48 5.21
N PHE A 734 4.12 16.32 6.54
CA PHE A 734 4.77 15.16 7.16
C PHE A 734 4.12 13.84 6.70
N PRO A 735 4.91 12.90 6.14
CA PRO A 735 4.39 11.62 5.68
C PRO A 735 4.06 10.71 6.86
N VAL A 736 2.78 10.36 7.01
CA VAL A 736 2.28 9.57 8.16
C VAL A 736 2.57 8.08 8.06
N GLY A 737 3.03 7.62 6.88
CA GLY A 737 3.35 6.23 6.59
C GLY A 737 2.13 5.34 6.39
N SER A 738 2.34 4.02 6.30
CA SER A 738 1.27 3.07 5.99
C SER A 738 0.36 2.88 7.20
N MET A 739 -0.94 3.10 7.02
CA MET A 739 -1.94 3.07 8.10
C MET A 739 -1.62 4.03 9.28
N GLY A 740 -0.82 5.08 9.04
CA GLY A 740 -0.41 6.03 10.09
C GLY A 740 0.53 5.41 11.14
N ASP A 741 1.42 4.50 10.74
CA ASP A 741 2.42 3.86 11.61
C ASP A 741 3.43 4.84 12.22
N ARG A 742 3.65 6.00 11.60
CA ARG A 742 4.51 7.08 12.14
C ARG A 742 3.82 8.02 13.12
N LEU A 743 2.55 7.78 13.45
CA LEU A 743 1.79 8.57 14.41
C LEU A 743 1.46 7.73 15.66
N SER A 744 1.58 8.37 16.83
CA SER A 744 1.12 7.77 18.10
C SER A 744 -0.42 7.63 18.13
N GLY A 745 -0.94 6.76 19.00
CA GLY A 745 -2.40 6.59 19.15
C GLY A 745 -3.13 7.90 19.46
N GLY A 746 -2.56 8.74 20.33
CA GLY A 746 -3.09 10.07 20.63
C GLY A 746 -3.02 11.04 19.45
N GLN A 747 -1.93 11.03 18.67
CA GLN A 747 -1.81 11.86 17.46
C GLN A 747 -2.86 11.45 16.41
N ARG A 748 -3.09 10.15 16.20
CA ARG A 748 -4.15 9.66 15.29
C ARG A 748 -5.54 10.14 15.72
N GLN A 749 -5.84 10.14 17.02
CA GLN A 749 -7.10 10.70 17.54
C GLN A 749 -7.21 12.21 17.32
N LYS A 750 -6.15 12.98 17.59
CA LYS A 750 -6.14 14.43 17.33
C LYS A 750 -6.35 14.75 15.85
N VAL A 751 -5.72 14.00 14.93
CA VAL A 751 -5.94 14.15 13.47
C VAL A 751 -7.39 13.88 13.10
N ALA A 752 -8.00 12.82 13.65
CA ALA A 752 -9.41 12.51 13.39
C ALA A 752 -10.37 13.56 13.96
N LEU A 753 -10.12 14.06 15.17
CA LEU A 753 -10.86 15.19 15.75
C LEU A 753 -10.75 16.44 14.88
N ALA A 754 -9.53 16.79 14.45
CA ALA A 754 -9.32 17.95 13.57
C ALA A 754 -10.02 17.79 12.21
N ARG A 755 -9.97 16.59 11.60
CA ARG A 755 -10.71 16.24 10.37
C ARG A 755 -12.22 16.44 10.53
N ALA A 756 -12.78 16.06 11.68
CA ALA A 756 -14.20 16.23 11.98
C ALA A 756 -14.55 17.71 12.26
N PHE A 757 -13.69 18.44 12.96
CA PHE A 757 -13.91 19.85 13.30
C PHE A 757 -13.75 20.80 12.12
N LEU A 758 -12.81 20.54 11.20
CA LEU A 758 -12.64 21.31 9.97
C LEU A 758 -13.88 21.30 9.07
N LYS A 759 -14.74 20.29 9.21
CA LYS A 759 -15.99 20.19 8.47
C LYS A 759 -17.09 21.11 9.02
N GLU A 760 -17.01 21.52 10.28
CA GLU A 760 -18.05 22.26 11.03
C GLU A 760 -19.48 21.66 10.87
N PRO A 761 -19.68 20.36 11.16
CA PRO A 761 -20.96 19.71 10.94
C PRO A 761 -22.02 20.12 11.98
N PRO A 762 -23.32 20.21 11.61
CA PRO A 762 -24.42 20.40 12.55
C PRO A 762 -24.58 19.23 13.53
N ILE A 763 -24.10 18.04 13.18
CA ILE A 763 -24.15 16.85 14.05
C ILE A 763 -22.75 16.25 14.17
N LEU A 764 -22.31 15.98 15.39
CA LEU A 764 -21.01 15.39 15.69
C LEU A 764 -21.17 14.14 16.54
N ILE A 765 -20.61 13.02 16.09
CA ILE A 765 -20.62 11.74 16.79
C ILE A 765 -19.20 11.38 17.19
N LEU A 766 -18.96 11.27 18.50
CA LEU A 766 -17.66 10.98 19.10
C LEU A 766 -17.72 9.63 19.81
N ASP A 767 -17.24 8.57 19.15
CA ASP A 767 -17.20 7.23 19.75
C ASP A 767 -15.87 7.05 20.47
N GLU A 768 -15.82 7.35 21.77
CA GLU A 768 -14.60 7.25 22.58
C GLU A 768 -13.40 8.01 21.98
N ALA A 769 -13.70 9.12 21.31
CA ALA A 769 -12.77 9.88 20.47
C ALA A 769 -11.53 10.41 21.20
N THR A 770 -11.56 10.43 22.53
CA THR A 770 -10.49 10.95 23.38
C THR A 770 -9.77 9.88 24.20
N ALA A 771 -10.11 8.59 24.03
CA ALA A 771 -9.64 7.51 24.90
C ALA A 771 -8.11 7.29 24.89
N ALA A 772 -7.41 7.63 23.80
CA ALA A 772 -5.96 7.52 23.67
C ALA A 772 -5.22 8.84 23.96
N LEU A 773 -5.94 9.88 24.39
CA LEU A 773 -5.38 11.18 24.77
C LEU A 773 -5.03 11.21 26.27
N ASP A 774 -4.02 12.01 26.63
CA ASP A 774 -3.70 12.29 28.02
C ASP A 774 -4.76 13.19 28.70
N ASN A 775 -4.73 13.28 30.03
CA ASN A 775 -5.73 14.03 30.80
C ASN A 775 -5.83 15.50 30.37
N ALA A 776 -4.70 16.14 30.08
CA ALA A 776 -4.65 17.54 29.67
C ALA A 776 -5.30 17.75 28.29
N SER A 777 -5.02 16.87 27.32
CA SER A 777 -5.62 16.91 25.99
C SER A 777 -7.11 16.57 26.04
N GLN A 778 -7.52 15.60 26.87
CA GLN A 778 -8.94 15.29 27.06
C GLN A 778 -9.72 16.50 27.60
N ALA A 779 -9.20 17.15 28.65
CA ALA A 779 -9.81 18.36 29.22
C ALA A 779 -9.89 19.51 28.19
N ARG A 780 -8.85 19.66 27.35
CA ARG A 780 -8.86 20.63 26.25
C ARG A 780 -9.99 20.36 25.25
N ILE A 781 -10.17 19.11 24.82
CA ILE A 781 -11.26 18.75 23.90
C ILE A 781 -12.62 18.97 24.56
N GLN A 782 -12.79 18.60 25.82
CA GLN A 782 -14.04 18.83 26.56
C GLN A 782 -14.38 20.33 26.64
N ASN A 783 -13.43 21.18 27.02
CA ASN A 783 -13.60 22.63 27.06
C ASN A 783 -13.94 23.21 25.68
N LEU A 784 -13.35 22.66 24.62
CA LEU A 784 -13.67 23.06 23.25
C LEU A 784 -15.12 22.71 22.87
N LEU A 785 -15.59 21.51 23.23
CA LEU A 785 -16.98 21.11 23.01
C LEU A 785 -17.94 22.03 23.76
N GLU A 786 -17.62 22.42 24.99
CA GLU A 786 -18.45 23.33 25.78
C GLU A 786 -18.45 24.77 25.29
N SER A 787 -17.29 25.28 24.86
CA SER A 787 -17.14 26.70 24.50
C SER A 787 -17.50 27.01 23.04
N LYS A 788 -17.16 26.13 22.09
CA LYS A 788 -17.35 26.36 20.65
C LYS A 788 -18.56 25.64 20.08
N TRP A 789 -18.84 24.41 20.54
CA TRP A 789 -19.81 23.53 19.89
C TRP A 789 -21.18 23.52 20.57
N LYS A 790 -21.24 23.75 21.88
CA LYS A 790 -22.49 23.76 22.65
C LYS A 790 -23.47 24.79 22.10
N GLY A 791 -24.70 24.36 21.84
CA GLY A 791 -25.74 25.19 21.23
C GLY A 791 -25.58 25.46 19.73
N ARG A 792 -24.43 25.13 19.12
CA ARG A 792 -24.19 25.29 17.67
C ARG A 792 -24.36 23.99 16.91
N SER A 793 -23.81 22.89 17.43
CA SER A 793 -23.97 21.55 16.85
C SER A 793 -24.46 20.58 17.90
N THR A 794 -25.26 19.63 17.46
CA THR A 794 -25.68 18.50 18.28
C THR A 794 -24.52 17.52 18.43
N VAL A 795 -24.14 17.18 19.66
CA VAL A 795 -22.99 16.30 19.93
C VAL A 795 -23.47 15.03 20.64
N ILE A 796 -23.11 13.87 20.09
CA ILE A 796 -23.36 12.56 20.71
C ILE A 796 -22.02 11.93 21.02
N SER A 797 -21.70 11.81 22.30
CA SER A 797 -20.41 11.26 22.74
C SER A 797 -20.62 9.92 23.44
N VAL A 798 -19.98 8.86 22.95
CA VAL A 798 -19.80 7.62 23.71
C VAL A 798 -18.67 7.84 24.69
N VAL A 799 -19.00 7.82 25.98
CA VAL A 799 -18.08 8.19 27.05
C VAL A 799 -17.76 6.99 27.91
N HIS A 800 -16.46 6.75 28.13
CA HIS A 800 -15.97 5.79 29.11
C HIS A 800 -15.65 6.40 30.48
N ARG A 801 -15.24 7.67 30.49
CA ARG A 801 -14.87 8.42 31.68
C ARG A 801 -16.07 9.13 32.29
N LEU A 802 -16.56 8.64 33.42
CA LEU A 802 -17.78 9.18 34.03
C LEU A 802 -17.59 10.56 34.67
N ASP A 803 -16.37 11.05 34.82
CA ASP A 803 -16.10 12.38 35.38
C ASP A 803 -16.46 13.52 34.40
N ILE A 804 -16.40 13.28 33.08
CA ILE A 804 -16.66 14.29 32.06
C ILE A 804 -18.15 14.44 31.69
N ILE A 805 -19.01 13.55 32.16
CA ILE A 805 -20.44 13.53 31.75
C ILE A 805 -21.28 14.60 32.45
N LYS A 806 -20.72 15.30 33.45
CA LYS A 806 -21.42 16.30 34.25
C LYS A 806 -21.85 17.53 33.45
N ASN A 807 -21.10 17.83 32.38
CA ASN A 807 -21.27 19.05 31.59
C ASN A 807 -22.16 18.84 30.35
N PHE A 808 -22.58 17.60 30.11
CA PHE A 808 -23.53 17.26 29.05
C PHE A 808 -24.95 17.65 29.44
N ASP A 809 -25.74 18.07 28.46
CA ASP A 809 -27.14 18.48 28.68
C ASP A 809 -28.02 17.27 29.03
N LYS A 810 -27.73 16.11 28.41
CA LYS A 810 -28.36 14.82 28.73
C LYS A 810 -27.32 13.71 28.85
N VAL A 811 -27.60 12.76 29.72
CA VAL A 811 -26.89 11.50 29.85
C VAL A 811 -27.89 10.38 29.58
N ALA A 812 -27.57 9.50 28.62
CA ALA A 812 -28.35 8.31 28.30
C ALA A 812 -27.57 7.06 28.72
N VAL A 813 -28.09 6.35 29.71
CA VAL A 813 -27.46 5.16 30.29
C VAL A 813 -27.96 3.92 29.57
N MET A 814 -27.04 3.17 28.98
CA MET A 814 -27.33 1.95 28.23
C MET A 814 -26.95 0.69 29.01
N LYS A 815 -27.82 -0.32 28.93
CA LYS A 815 -27.61 -1.66 29.48
C LYS A 815 -28.22 -2.71 28.55
N ALA A 816 -27.40 -3.68 28.12
CA ALA A 816 -27.84 -4.82 27.30
C ALA A 816 -28.68 -4.45 26.06
N GLY A 817 -28.26 -3.41 25.33
CA GLY A 817 -28.91 -2.96 24.10
C GLY A 817 -30.15 -2.07 24.31
N ARG A 818 -30.42 -1.61 25.54
CA ARG A 818 -31.53 -0.70 25.87
C ARG A 818 -31.01 0.54 26.57
N ILE A 819 -31.69 1.67 26.36
CA ILE A 819 -31.54 2.85 27.22
C ILE A 819 -32.43 2.63 28.45
N VAL A 820 -31.83 2.63 29.63
CA VAL A 820 -32.53 2.40 30.91
C VAL A 820 -32.85 3.71 31.65
N GLU A 821 -32.02 4.74 31.46
CA GLU A 821 -32.18 6.05 32.08
C GLU A 821 -31.76 7.14 31.10
N VAL A 822 -32.51 8.24 31.06
CA VAL A 822 -32.18 9.47 30.31
C VAL A 822 -32.54 10.67 31.16
N GLY A 823 -31.68 11.67 31.20
CA GLY A 823 -31.92 12.94 31.87
C GLY A 823 -30.65 13.75 32.06
N SER A 824 -30.73 14.89 32.75
CA SER A 824 -29.53 15.62 33.16
C SER A 824 -28.76 14.82 34.21
N TYR A 825 -27.44 15.06 34.31
CA TYR A 825 -26.59 14.38 35.29
C TYR A 825 -27.16 14.50 36.72
N ALA A 826 -27.50 15.71 37.16
CA ALA A 826 -28.02 15.96 38.50
C ALA A 826 -29.31 15.16 38.79
N ALA A 827 -30.26 15.14 37.84
CA ALA A 827 -31.53 14.43 38.01
C ALA A 827 -31.32 12.90 38.08
N LEU A 828 -30.40 12.35 37.29
CA LEU A 828 -30.10 10.91 37.32
C LEU A 828 -29.31 10.50 38.58
N MET A 829 -28.43 11.36 39.09
CA MET A 829 -27.73 11.13 40.34
C MET A 829 -28.69 11.15 41.54
N GLU A 830 -29.69 12.03 41.54
CA GLU A 830 -30.73 12.08 42.59
C GLU A 830 -31.60 10.82 42.60
N LYS A 831 -31.94 10.29 41.42
CA LYS A 831 -32.69 9.03 41.28
C LYS A 831 -31.98 7.80 41.88
N LYS A 832 -30.67 7.89 42.14
CA LYS A 832 -29.82 6.78 42.60
C LYS A 832 -30.00 5.50 41.77
N GLY A 833 -30.11 5.71 40.45
CA GLY A 833 -30.32 4.66 39.46
C GLY A 833 -29.03 3.97 39.00
N MET A 834 -29.07 3.41 37.79
CA MET A 834 -27.94 2.79 37.11
C MET A 834 -26.77 3.76 36.91
N LEU A 835 -27.04 5.04 36.62
CA LEU A 835 -25.96 6.04 36.53
C LEU A 835 -25.20 6.17 37.85
N TYR A 836 -25.93 6.22 38.97
CA TYR A 836 -25.34 6.35 40.30
C TYR A 836 -24.44 5.14 40.61
N ASP A 837 -24.91 3.93 40.29
CA ASP A 837 -24.15 2.70 40.48
C ASP A 837 -22.88 2.66 39.62
N LEU A 838 -22.93 3.19 38.39
CA LEU A 838 -21.77 3.33 37.52
C LEU A 838 -20.73 4.28 38.10
N VAL A 839 -21.15 5.39 38.71
CA VAL A 839 -20.27 6.43 39.26
C VAL A 839 -19.66 6.01 40.62
N HIS A 840 -20.45 5.43 41.52
CA HIS A 840 -20.02 5.11 42.89
C HIS A 840 -19.60 3.65 43.09
N GLY A 841 -19.80 2.80 42.10
CA GLY A 841 -19.65 1.35 42.23
C GLY A 841 -20.85 0.70 42.93
N SER A 842 -21.17 -0.53 42.53
CA SER A 842 -22.35 -1.29 42.96
C SER A 842 -22.47 -1.49 44.48
N ALA A 843 -21.38 -1.30 45.24
CA ALA A 843 -21.33 -1.47 46.69
C ALA A 843 -21.91 -0.29 47.50
N ALA A 844 -22.21 0.85 46.87
CA ALA A 844 -22.70 2.05 47.54
C ALA A 844 -24.19 1.98 47.98
N ARG A 845 -24.89 0.87 47.71
CA ARG A 845 -26.27 0.61 48.16
C ARG A 845 -26.36 -0.28 49.42
N ALA A 846 -25.22 -0.72 49.97
CA ALA A 846 -25.19 -1.58 51.15
C ALA A 846 -25.32 -0.78 52.46
#